data_AF-A0A2E0V6P0-F1
#
_entry.id   AF-A0A2E0V6P0-F1
#
_cell.length_a   1.000
_cell.length_b   1.000
_cell.length_c   1.000
_cell.angle_alpha   90.00
_cell.angle_beta   90.00
_cell.angle_gamma   90.00
#
_symmetry.space_group_name_H-M   'P 1'
#
loop_
_entity.id
_entity.type
_entity.pdbx_description
1 polymer ?
#
loop_
_entity_poly.entity_id
_entity_poly.type
_entity_poly.pdbx_seq_one_letter_code
_entity_poly.pdbx_strand_id
1 'polypeptide(L)'
;MTSLRFLLPGVLLVLAGTAPRGAGELSGEDRKFLKAHAGRLLEVIEEAREKNYEEVLELALERTGQLREEWEEAREDGVEWASLMVGEMAIEAALEYLVWKFEEGKIAEGRAEESLRTLMEERWKIENGITKKEIEWAREEGEDQEAEELAEELVWRVTNPRRAVNEMIAEFLGELDEPEDEPEEGPDTEAVQGEVYIPPPETGEKPPDELAGVTFEYDTDVVRTLEAYCFDCHDSGTAKGDLDLEQALLDKPLVRNRLLWENVTERIRSGDMPPRKKPQPSEAERLRLRAWLRQEIEQFPYEKVRNPGYLQARRLTREEYNRTIRDLIGLDLRPADQFPVDFSGSSGFSNSSNTLFLATAHLDRYLTSAELVIDTVREDAAAWGALKGKDGFKESLRKFVRLAYRRKATAGELDEVVRQFENAQAGGESEDDALAAALKLVLVSPHFLLRVEEGGQSGKDEAVSPVDLASRLSYFIWASAPDEELLMAADTGRLGQTAGRERQVARMLANPRSLALGEIFAGEWLGTHNVGPRIRKDPIDNPWCTESLMKAMREETARFVHSLIIENAPVVRLIDARYTFLNEELARFYRIPGVKGEEMRRVPLETSRRGGLLGHASVLAATSFPDRTSPVVRGTWILSTLLGTPPPPPPPNVPEIDVDERGREGVRNLRQQLERHRQSARCAGCHSRIDPLGFALENYAEFGQWRGGVDNQGMLPNGARFRGPEGLKIALREWRLDDLGTQVIRKMLAYALGRQLEYYDEATVRRIAAALKPTGYPMGEMLKEITGSIPFTMRRLPSPDPVSPSPE
;
A
#
# COMPACT_ATOMS: atom_id res chain seq x y z
N MET A 1 11.11 -36.24 -17.01
CA MET A 1 11.65 -37.59 -16.70
C MET A 1 12.43 -37.48 -15.41
N THR A 2 12.18 -38.44 -14.50
CA THR A 2 12.78 -38.61 -13.17
C THR A 2 12.46 -37.52 -12.14
N SER A 3 11.25 -37.57 -11.58
CA SER A 3 10.99 -37.98 -10.19
C SER A 3 9.55 -37.66 -9.81
N LEU A 4 8.61 -38.49 -10.27
CA LEU A 4 7.27 -38.61 -9.71
C LEU A 4 7.37 -39.62 -8.56
N ARG A 5 7.49 -39.13 -7.34
CA ARG A 5 7.13 -39.83 -6.11
C ARG A 5 6.70 -38.74 -5.14
N PHE A 6 5.50 -38.90 -4.58
CA PHE A 6 4.89 -38.13 -3.48
C PHE A 6 4.02 -36.92 -3.86
N LEU A 7 2.70 -37.13 -3.70
CA LEU A 7 1.59 -36.22 -3.35
C LEU A 7 0.44 -37.20 -2.97
N LEU A 8 -0.18 -37.26 -1.78
CA LEU A 8 -0.73 -36.28 -0.82
C LEU A 8 -0.68 -36.84 0.64
N PRO A 9 -0.97 -36.06 1.71
CA PRO A 9 -0.33 -36.20 3.02
C PRO A 9 -0.81 -37.41 3.84
N GLY A 10 0.14 -38.17 4.38
CA GLY A 10 -0.03 -38.70 5.73
C GLY A 10 -0.79 -40.02 5.94
N VAL A 11 -0.76 -40.99 5.03
CA VAL A 11 -0.77 -42.42 5.40
C VAL A 11 0.20 -43.22 4.52
N LEU A 12 1.50 -42.95 4.67
CA LEU A 12 2.54 -43.88 4.27
C LEU A 12 3.83 -43.64 5.06
N LEU A 13 3.75 -43.87 6.39
CA LEU A 13 4.95 -44.21 7.16
C LEU A 13 4.64 -44.90 8.49
N VAL A 14 4.16 -46.15 8.45
CA VAL A 14 4.44 -47.12 9.51
C VAL A 14 4.63 -48.53 8.89
N LEU A 15 5.82 -49.09 9.14
CA LEU A 15 6.29 -50.47 8.92
C LEU A 15 6.90 -50.82 7.55
N ALA A 16 8.23 -50.62 7.49
CA ALA A 16 9.10 -51.66 6.95
C ALA A 16 8.78 -53.00 7.63
N GLY A 17 8.21 -53.94 6.88
CA GLY A 17 7.89 -55.28 7.35
C GLY A 17 7.65 -56.22 6.19
N THR A 18 8.58 -57.15 5.99
CA THR A 18 8.54 -58.22 5.00
C THR A 18 7.17 -58.92 4.89
N ALA A 19 6.56 -58.93 3.71
CA ALA A 19 5.49 -59.86 3.33
C ALA A 19 5.52 -60.15 1.82
N PRO A 20 5.06 -61.33 1.35
CA PRO A 20 5.67 -62.04 0.24
C PRO A 20 5.05 -61.77 -1.13
N ARG A 21 5.86 -61.99 -2.17
CA ARG A 21 5.42 -62.23 -3.56
C ARG A 21 4.33 -63.31 -3.58
N GLY A 22 3.08 -62.89 -3.78
CA GLY A 22 1.96 -63.80 -4.03
C GLY A 22 0.61 -63.23 -3.60
N ALA A 23 0.07 -62.26 -4.33
CA ALA A 23 -1.34 -61.85 -4.20
C ALA A 23 -1.85 -61.21 -5.50
N GLY A 24 -1.81 -61.95 -6.62
CA GLY A 24 -2.30 -61.45 -7.92
C GLY A 24 -3.81 -61.61 -8.15
N GLU A 25 -4.53 -62.26 -7.23
CA GLU A 25 -5.95 -62.56 -7.39
C GLU A 25 -6.80 -62.00 -6.25
N LEU A 26 -7.83 -61.27 -6.67
CA LEU A 26 -8.85 -60.70 -5.80
C LEU A 26 -9.73 -61.84 -5.30
N SER A 27 -9.93 -61.95 -3.98
CA SER A 27 -10.67 -63.09 -3.42
C SER A 27 -12.14 -63.09 -3.89
N GLY A 28 -12.79 -64.26 -3.86
CA GLY A 28 -14.20 -64.37 -4.25
C GLY A 28 -15.13 -63.51 -3.39
N GLU A 29 -14.74 -63.23 -2.15
CA GLU A 29 -15.46 -62.35 -1.21
C GLU A 29 -15.21 -60.88 -1.53
N ASP A 30 -13.96 -60.49 -1.80
CA ASP A 30 -13.62 -59.12 -2.22
C ASP A 30 -14.33 -58.73 -3.51
N ARG A 31 -14.42 -59.67 -4.46
CA ARG A 31 -15.10 -59.40 -5.73
C ARG A 31 -16.58 -59.17 -5.52
N LYS A 32 -17.19 -59.93 -4.60
CA LYS A 32 -18.61 -59.78 -4.26
C LYS A 32 -18.85 -58.45 -3.53
N PHE A 33 -17.95 -58.07 -2.62
CA PHE A 33 -17.99 -56.79 -1.91
C PHE A 33 -17.89 -55.60 -2.85
N LEU A 34 -16.82 -55.53 -3.67
CA LEU A 34 -16.63 -54.43 -4.61
C LEU A 34 -17.78 -54.33 -5.61
N LYS A 35 -18.30 -55.47 -6.09
CA LYS A 35 -19.46 -55.47 -6.98
C LYS A 35 -20.72 -54.87 -6.34
N ALA A 36 -20.86 -54.99 -5.02
CA ALA A 36 -22.02 -54.49 -4.29
C ALA A 36 -21.87 -53.02 -3.86
N HIS A 37 -20.64 -52.57 -3.54
CA HIS A 37 -20.43 -51.29 -2.85
C HIS A 37 -19.37 -50.37 -3.49
N ALA A 38 -18.46 -50.89 -4.31
CA ALA A 38 -17.32 -50.15 -4.87
C ALA A 38 -17.02 -50.57 -6.32
N GLY A 39 -18.04 -50.51 -7.18
CA GLY A 39 -18.00 -51.06 -8.53
C GLY A 39 -16.91 -50.45 -9.42
N ARG A 40 -16.63 -49.15 -9.25
CA ARG A 40 -15.60 -48.44 -10.03
C ARG A 40 -14.19 -48.93 -9.73
N LEU A 41 -13.87 -49.21 -8.46
CA LEU A 41 -12.59 -49.82 -8.11
C LEU A 41 -12.46 -51.24 -8.71
N LEU A 42 -13.54 -52.03 -8.77
CA LEU A 42 -13.52 -53.34 -9.44
C LEU A 42 -13.19 -53.21 -10.94
N GLU A 43 -13.76 -52.20 -11.62
CA GLU A 43 -13.46 -51.93 -13.03
C GLU A 43 -12.00 -51.52 -13.23
N VAL A 44 -11.45 -50.68 -12.35
CA VAL A 44 -10.01 -50.33 -12.36
C VAL A 44 -9.14 -51.57 -12.24
N ILE A 45 -9.46 -52.47 -11.30
CA ILE A 45 -8.71 -53.72 -11.07
C ILE A 45 -8.79 -54.65 -12.29
N GLU A 46 -9.97 -54.81 -12.88
CA GLU A 46 -10.18 -55.68 -14.04
C GLU A 46 -9.47 -55.12 -15.29
N GLU A 47 -9.53 -53.81 -15.53
CA GLU A 47 -8.82 -53.17 -16.64
C GLU A 47 -7.30 -53.21 -16.43
N ALA A 48 -6.80 -52.86 -15.24
CA ALA A 48 -5.38 -52.89 -14.93
C ALA A 48 -4.80 -54.30 -15.09
N ARG A 49 -5.56 -55.34 -14.71
CA ARG A 49 -5.18 -56.74 -14.95
C ARG A 49 -5.18 -57.09 -16.44
N GLU A 50 -6.21 -56.72 -17.19
CA GLU A 50 -6.29 -57.00 -18.63
C GLU A 50 -5.16 -56.32 -19.41
N LYS A 51 -4.80 -55.09 -19.03
CA LYS A 51 -3.76 -54.29 -19.69
C LYS A 51 -2.35 -54.48 -19.11
N ASN A 52 -2.22 -55.30 -18.07
CA ASN A 52 -0.97 -55.59 -17.37
C ASN A 52 -0.29 -54.33 -16.78
N TYR A 53 -1.09 -53.46 -16.14
CA TYR A 53 -0.62 -52.29 -15.38
C TYR A 53 -0.34 -52.71 -13.92
N GLU A 54 0.82 -53.31 -13.69
CA GLU A 54 1.16 -53.98 -12.42
C GLU A 54 1.09 -53.04 -11.21
N GLU A 55 1.59 -51.79 -11.34
CA GLU A 55 1.60 -50.80 -10.25
C GLU A 55 0.19 -50.32 -9.88
N VAL A 56 -0.65 -50.05 -10.89
CA VAL A 56 -2.07 -49.70 -10.68
C VAL A 56 -2.83 -50.88 -10.05
N LEU A 57 -2.55 -52.10 -10.51
CA LEU A 57 -3.20 -53.30 -10.00
C LEU A 57 -2.87 -53.54 -8.52
N GLU A 58 -1.61 -53.31 -8.12
CA GLU A 58 -1.17 -53.44 -6.73
C GLU A 58 -1.87 -52.41 -5.82
N LEU A 59 -1.88 -51.14 -6.21
CA LEU A 59 -2.54 -50.06 -5.46
C LEU A 59 -4.06 -50.28 -5.34
N ALA A 60 -4.72 -50.68 -6.43
CA ALA A 60 -6.15 -50.91 -6.43
C ALA A 60 -6.54 -52.14 -5.57
N LEU A 61 -5.68 -53.15 -5.48
CA LEU A 61 -5.85 -54.29 -4.57
C LEU A 61 -5.66 -53.89 -3.11
N GLU A 62 -4.70 -53.01 -2.80
CA GLU A 62 -4.52 -52.47 -1.44
C GLU A 62 -5.74 -51.63 -1.00
N ARG A 63 -6.23 -50.76 -1.89
CA ARG A 63 -7.43 -49.94 -1.65
C ARG A 63 -8.67 -50.78 -1.37
N THR A 64 -8.76 -52.00 -1.92
CA THR A 64 -9.86 -52.94 -1.64
C THR A 64 -9.91 -53.35 -0.17
N GLY A 65 -8.76 -53.49 0.49
CA GLY A 65 -8.68 -53.78 1.93
C GLY A 65 -9.16 -52.61 2.78
N GLN A 66 -8.70 -51.40 2.46
CA GLN A 66 -9.10 -50.16 3.15
C GLN A 66 -10.61 -49.92 3.06
N LEU A 67 -11.19 -50.02 1.86
CA LEU A 67 -12.63 -49.85 1.67
C LEU A 67 -13.45 -50.89 2.46
N ARG A 68 -12.93 -52.10 2.68
CA ARG A 68 -13.64 -53.09 3.49
C ARG A 68 -13.63 -52.71 4.97
N GLU A 69 -12.50 -52.24 5.48
CA GLU A 69 -12.39 -51.80 6.87
C GLU A 69 -13.31 -50.60 7.12
N GLU A 70 -13.26 -49.60 6.25
CA GLU A 70 -14.13 -48.40 6.32
C GLU A 70 -15.61 -48.76 6.19
N TRP A 71 -15.97 -49.70 5.31
CA TRP A 71 -17.36 -50.17 5.21
C TRP A 71 -17.83 -50.88 6.49
N GLU A 72 -16.97 -51.70 7.10
CA GLU A 72 -17.28 -52.43 8.34
C GLU A 72 -17.41 -51.50 9.55
N GLU A 73 -16.72 -50.37 9.54
CA GLU A 73 -16.86 -49.30 10.54
C GLU A 73 -18.13 -48.49 10.28
N ALA A 74 -18.30 -47.94 9.08
CA ALA A 74 -19.42 -47.09 8.73
C ALA A 74 -20.79 -47.82 8.73
N ARG A 75 -20.81 -49.15 8.64
CA ARG A 75 -22.08 -49.90 8.71
C ARG A 75 -22.75 -49.82 10.09
N GLU A 76 -22.01 -49.45 11.14
CA GLU A 76 -22.59 -49.21 12.46
C GLU A 76 -23.65 -48.10 12.40
N ASP A 77 -23.45 -47.12 11.52
CA ASP A 77 -24.38 -46.01 11.24
C ASP A 77 -25.38 -46.33 10.12
N GLY A 78 -25.26 -47.51 9.50
CA GLY A 78 -26.22 -48.06 8.54
C GLY A 78 -25.59 -48.55 7.24
N VAL A 79 -26.14 -49.64 6.69
CA VAL A 79 -25.63 -50.28 5.47
C VAL A 79 -25.69 -49.35 4.24
N GLU A 80 -26.70 -48.51 4.17
CA GLU A 80 -26.85 -47.53 3.07
C GLU A 80 -25.77 -46.45 3.15
N TRP A 81 -25.52 -45.91 4.35
CA TRP A 81 -24.47 -44.93 4.61
C TRP A 81 -23.08 -45.50 4.28
N ALA A 82 -22.76 -46.68 4.81
CA ALA A 82 -21.52 -47.36 4.53
C ALA A 82 -21.30 -47.60 3.02
N SER A 83 -22.37 -47.89 2.28
CA SER A 83 -22.29 -48.08 0.83
C SER A 83 -22.07 -46.77 0.06
N LEU A 84 -22.57 -45.63 0.56
CA LEU A 84 -22.34 -44.33 -0.05
C LEU A 84 -20.90 -43.87 0.14
N MET A 85 -20.38 -43.94 1.37
CA MET A 85 -19.01 -43.55 1.71
C MET A 85 -17.98 -44.34 0.89
N VAL A 86 -18.07 -45.67 0.92
CA VAL A 86 -17.17 -46.54 0.16
C VAL A 86 -17.36 -46.41 -1.35
N GLY A 87 -18.57 -46.06 -1.80
CA GLY A 87 -18.86 -45.75 -3.18
C GLY A 87 -18.17 -44.48 -3.66
N GLU A 88 -18.14 -43.43 -2.84
CA GLU A 88 -17.43 -42.18 -3.14
C GLU A 88 -15.92 -42.42 -3.26
N MET A 89 -15.33 -43.09 -2.28
CA MET A 89 -13.90 -43.41 -2.26
C MET A 89 -13.48 -44.32 -3.43
N ALA A 90 -14.40 -45.15 -3.93
CA ALA A 90 -14.19 -45.93 -5.14
C ALA A 90 -14.22 -45.08 -6.42
N ILE A 91 -14.96 -43.97 -6.43
CA ILE A 91 -14.94 -43.00 -7.54
C ILE A 91 -13.64 -42.20 -7.53
N GLU A 92 -13.15 -41.78 -6.37
CA GLU A 92 -11.84 -41.11 -6.24
C GLU A 92 -10.71 -41.96 -6.81
N ALA A 93 -10.64 -43.24 -6.44
CA ALA A 93 -9.65 -44.16 -6.99
C ALA A 93 -9.77 -44.32 -8.52
N ALA A 94 -10.99 -44.23 -9.07
CA ALA A 94 -11.20 -44.26 -10.51
C ALA A 94 -10.82 -42.96 -11.22
N LEU A 95 -10.95 -41.81 -10.55
CA LEU A 95 -10.49 -40.50 -11.03
C LEU A 95 -8.96 -40.44 -11.05
N GLU A 96 -8.28 -40.89 -9.99
CA GLU A 96 -6.82 -41.03 -9.95
C GLU A 96 -6.31 -41.90 -11.10
N TYR A 97 -6.96 -43.06 -11.31
CA TYR A 97 -6.61 -43.93 -12.43
C TYR A 97 -6.87 -43.28 -13.79
N LEU A 98 -7.92 -42.46 -13.93
CA LEU A 98 -8.19 -41.73 -15.17
C LEU A 98 -7.11 -40.67 -15.46
N VAL A 99 -6.68 -39.93 -14.45
CA VAL A 99 -5.58 -38.96 -14.55
C VAL A 99 -4.29 -39.67 -14.96
N TRP A 100 -3.94 -40.76 -14.27
CA TRP A 100 -2.79 -41.59 -14.62
C TRP A 100 -2.86 -42.09 -16.08
N LYS A 101 -4.03 -42.58 -16.52
CA LYS A 101 -4.22 -43.01 -17.92
C LYS A 101 -3.97 -41.88 -18.91
N PHE A 102 -4.37 -40.66 -18.57
CA PHE A 102 -4.19 -39.49 -19.44
C PHE A 102 -2.72 -39.06 -19.50
N GLU A 103 -2.05 -38.98 -18.37
CA GLU A 103 -0.63 -38.62 -18.27
C GLU A 103 0.29 -39.61 -18.97
N GLU A 104 0.02 -40.92 -18.82
CA GLU A 104 0.77 -41.99 -19.48
C GLU A 104 0.38 -42.20 -20.97
N GLY A 105 -0.47 -41.33 -21.51
CA GLY A 105 -0.94 -41.39 -22.90
C GLY A 105 -1.71 -42.66 -23.24
N LYS A 106 -2.31 -43.33 -22.25
CA LYS A 106 -3.09 -44.57 -22.39
C LYS A 106 -4.54 -44.32 -22.80
N ILE A 107 -5.03 -43.09 -22.62
CA ILE A 107 -6.34 -42.64 -23.08
C ILE A 107 -6.20 -41.37 -23.93
N ALA A 108 -7.05 -41.24 -24.96
CA ALA A 108 -7.09 -40.03 -25.78
C ALA A 108 -7.90 -38.95 -25.06
N GLU A 109 -7.50 -37.68 -25.17
CA GLU A 109 -8.11 -36.52 -24.51
C GLU A 109 -9.64 -36.51 -24.57
N GLY A 110 -10.25 -36.63 -25.76
CA GLY A 110 -11.72 -36.63 -25.87
C GLY A 110 -12.41 -37.81 -25.18
N ARG A 111 -11.72 -38.96 -25.02
CA ARG A 111 -12.24 -40.10 -24.24
C ARG A 111 -12.00 -39.94 -22.74
N ALA A 112 -10.95 -39.20 -22.36
CA ALA A 112 -10.68 -38.85 -20.98
C ALA A 112 -11.73 -37.87 -20.46
N GLU A 113 -12.10 -36.86 -21.26
CA GLU A 113 -13.16 -35.90 -20.93
C GLU A 113 -14.52 -36.58 -20.75
N GLU A 114 -14.86 -37.54 -21.63
CA GLU A 114 -16.10 -38.33 -21.51
C GLU A 114 -16.10 -39.20 -20.25
N SER A 115 -14.96 -39.81 -19.92
CA SER A 115 -14.80 -40.63 -18.71
C SER A 115 -14.86 -39.80 -17.43
N LEU A 116 -14.23 -38.61 -17.42
CA LEU A 116 -14.26 -37.68 -16.30
C LEU A 116 -15.69 -37.22 -16.01
N ARG A 117 -16.42 -36.84 -17.06
CA ARG A 117 -17.83 -36.45 -16.93
C ARG A 117 -18.68 -37.59 -16.38
N THR A 118 -18.46 -38.82 -16.84
CA THR A 118 -19.20 -39.99 -16.36
C THR A 118 -18.95 -40.25 -14.87
N LEU A 119 -17.70 -40.16 -14.42
CA LEU A 119 -17.33 -40.33 -13.01
C LEU A 119 -17.92 -39.21 -12.14
N MET A 120 -17.90 -37.97 -12.61
CA MET A 120 -18.48 -36.83 -11.87
C MET A 120 -20.01 -36.88 -11.79
N GLU A 121 -20.69 -37.39 -12.83
CA GLU A 121 -22.14 -37.65 -12.76
C GLU A 121 -22.50 -38.73 -11.73
N GLU A 122 -21.60 -39.67 -11.46
CA GLU A 122 -21.78 -40.69 -10.43
C GLU A 122 -21.43 -40.16 -9.04
N ARG A 123 -20.35 -39.40 -8.91
CA ARG A 123 -19.96 -38.73 -7.67
C ARG A 123 -21.11 -37.84 -7.17
N TRP A 124 -21.66 -37.04 -8.08
CA TRP A 124 -22.83 -36.20 -7.81
C TRP A 124 -24.03 -36.97 -7.25
N LYS A 125 -24.29 -38.20 -7.73
CA LYS A 125 -25.40 -39.03 -7.20
C LYS A 125 -25.11 -39.55 -5.81
N ILE A 126 -23.86 -39.93 -5.54
CA ILE A 126 -23.43 -40.45 -4.24
C ILE A 126 -23.46 -39.34 -3.19
N GLU A 127 -22.85 -38.19 -3.48
CA GLU A 127 -22.87 -37.03 -2.59
C GLU A 127 -24.30 -36.57 -2.30
N ASN A 128 -25.20 -36.52 -3.29
CA ASN A 128 -26.61 -36.20 -3.04
C ASN A 128 -27.31 -37.25 -2.14
N GLY A 129 -26.79 -38.48 -2.09
CA GLY A 129 -27.23 -39.52 -1.15
C GLY A 129 -26.69 -39.29 0.25
N ILE A 130 -25.42 -38.88 0.36
CA ILE A 130 -24.74 -38.52 1.61
C ILE A 130 -25.44 -37.32 2.25
N THR A 131 -25.61 -36.23 1.50
CA THR A 131 -26.30 -35.01 1.99
C THR A 131 -27.73 -35.29 2.46
N LYS A 132 -28.44 -36.27 1.87
CA LYS A 132 -29.77 -36.66 2.37
C LYS A 132 -29.70 -37.30 3.76
N LYS A 133 -28.66 -38.10 4.03
CA LYS A 133 -28.45 -38.73 5.34
C LYS A 133 -28.01 -37.70 6.37
N GLU A 134 -27.17 -36.75 6.00
CA GLU A 134 -26.76 -35.64 6.86
C GLU A 134 -27.97 -34.77 7.25
N ILE A 135 -28.88 -34.47 6.31
CA ILE A 135 -30.14 -33.77 6.63
C ILE A 135 -31.02 -34.59 7.59
N GLU A 136 -31.08 -35.92 7.43
CA GLU A 136 -31.83 -36.80 8.34
C GLU A 136 -31.26 -36.71 9.77
N TRP A 137 -29.94 -36.79 9.92
CA TRP A 137 -29.25 -36.72 11.22
C TRP A 137 -29.31 -35.34 11.88
N ALA A 138 -29.04 -34.26 11.14
CA ALA A 138 -29.14 -32.89 11.67
C ALA A 138 -30.54 -32.61 12.25
N ARG A 139 -31.60 -33.16 11.63
CA ARG A 139 -32.97 -33.06 12.17
C ARG A 139 -33.21 -33.91 13.41
N GLU A 140 -32.59 -35.08 13.50
CA GLU A 140 -32.66 -35.94 14.68
C GLU A 140 -31.92 -35.33 15.89
N GLU A 141 -30.87 -34.56 15.63
CA GLU A 141 -30.05 -33.86 16.65
C GLU A 141 -30.61 -32.48 17.04
N GLY A 142 -31.63 -32.00 16.33
CA GLY A 142 -32.31 -30.72 16.60
C GLY A 142 -31.61 -29.50 15.99
N GLU A 143 -30.77 -29.71 14.99
CA GLU A 143 -30.03 -28.70 14.23
C GLU A 143 -30.82 -28.26 12.99
N ASP A 144 -32.02 -27.72 13.23
CA ASP A 144 -32.99 -27.39 12.18
C ASP A 144 -32.44 -26.40 11.13
N GLN A 145 -31.56 -25.49 11.53
CA GLN A 145 -30.96 -24.51 10.62
C GLN A 145 -29.98 -25.18 9.65
N GLU A 146 -29.10 -26.05 10.14
CA GLU A 146 -28.14 -26.80 9.32
C GLU A 146 -28.86 -27.73 8.35
N ALA A 147 -29.92 -28.40 8.82
CA ALA A 147 -30.78 -29.22 7.97
C ALA A 147 -31.52 -28.43 6.88
N GLU A 148 -31.81 -27.14 7.11
CA GLU A 148 -32.43 -26.26 6.11
C GLU A 148 -31.41 -25.80 5.06
N GLU A 149 -30.22 -25.41 5.49
CA GLU A 149 -29.11 -25.02 4.59
C GLU A 149 -28.70 -26.17 3.66
N LEU A 150 -28.47 -27.37 4.22
CA LEU A 150 -28.17 -28.58 3.43
C LEU A 150 -29.31 -28.96 2.46
N ALA A 151 -30.57 -28.74 2.88
CA ALA A 151 -31.72 -29.02 2.03
C ALA A 151 -31.83 -28.03 0.86
N GLU A 152 -31.52 -26.75 1.06
CA GLU A 152 -31.47 -25.75 -0.02
C GLU A 152 -30.40 -26.09 -1.05
N GLU A 153 -29.20 -26.46 -0.59
CA GLU A 153 -28.11 -26.88 -1.47
C GLU A 153 -28.48 -28.14 -2.27
N LEU A 154 -29.01 -29.17 -1.60
CA LEU A 154 -29.45 -30.40 -2.25
C LEU A 154 -30.54 -30.12 -3.30
N VAL A 155 -31.51 -29.25 -2.99
CA VAL A 155 -32.55 -28.84 -3.96
C VAL A 155 -31.92 -28.17 -5.17
N TRP A 156 -30.95 -27.29 -4.97
CA TRP A 156 -30.24 -26.64 -6.07
C TRP A 156 -29.49 -27.66 -6.93
N ARG A 157 -28.71 -28.57 -6.33
CA ARG A 157 -27.94 -29.62 -7.03
C ARG A 157 -28.84 -30.55 -7.85
N VAL A 158 -30.00 -30.92 -7.29
CA VAL A 158 -30.99 -31.80 -7.94
C VAL A 158 -31.73 -31.07 -9.08
N THR A 159 -32.00 -29.78 -8.94
CA THR A 159 -32.68 -28.97 -9.97
C THR A 159 -31.74 -28.51 -11.08
N ASN A 160 -30.42 -28.49 -10.85
CA ASN A 160 -29.40 -28.04 -11.80
C ASN A 160 -28.30 -29.10 -12.06
N PRO A 161 -28.63 -30.34 -12.43
CA PRO A 161 -27.68 -31.46 -12.45
C PRO A 161 -26.49 -31.23 -13.39
N ARG A 162 -26.73 -30.65 -14.57
CA ARG A 162 -25.65 -30.33 -15.52
C ARG A 162 -24.68 -29.27 -15.01
N ARG A 163 -25.19 -28.31 -14.23
CA ARG A 163 -24.38 -27.22 -13.70
C ARG A 163 -23.56 -27.70 -12.51
N ALA A 164 -24.19 -28.42 -11.58
CA ALA A 164 -23.50 -29.03 -10.44
C ALA A 164 -22.35 -29.92 -10.88
N VAL A 165 -22.58 -30.81 -11.87
CA VAL A 165 -21.51 -31.67 -12.41
C VAL A 165 -20.39 -30.86 -13.09
N ASN A 166 -20.71 -29.77 -13.79
CA ASN A 166 -19.68 -28.93 -14.40
C ASN A 166 -18.85 -28.17 -13.35
N GLU A 167 -19.46 -27.74 -12.25
CA GLU A 167 -18.77 -27.09 -11.14
C GLU A 167 -17.83 -28.08 -10.43
N MET A 168 -18.27 -29.32 -10.19
CA MET A 168 -17.41 -30.40 -9.68
C MET A 168 -16.23 -30.73 -10.60
N ILE A 169 -16.45 -30.73 -11.92
CA ILE A 169 -15.36 -30.92 -12.89
C ILE A 169 -14.36 -29.76 -12.80
N ALA A 170 -14.85 -28.52 -12.68
CA ALA A 170 -13.98 -27.35 -12.59
C ALA A 170 -13.16 -27.34 -11.29
N GLU A 171 -13.76 -27.76 -10.18
CA GLU A 171 -13.08 -27.92 -8.89
C GLU A 171 -11.99 -28.98 -8.96
N PHE A 172 -12.32 -30.19 -9.42
CA PHE A 172 -11.34 -31.28 -9.58
C PHE A 172 -10.18 -30.91 -10.52
N LEU A 173 -10.47 -30.23 -11.64
CA LEU A 173 -9.41 -29.76 -12.55
C LEU A 173 -8.60 -28.61 -11.94
N GLY A 174 -9.19 -27.82 -11.05
CA GLY A 174 -8.51 -26.76 -10.30
C GLY A 174 -7.55 -27.32 -9.26
N GLU A 175 -7.92 -28.41 -8.57
CA GLU A 175 -7.05 -29.15 -7.64
C GLU A 175 -5.83 -29.75 -8.34
N LEU A 176 -5.99 -30.25 -9.58
CA LEU A 176 -4.87 -30.72 -10.40
C LEU A 176 -3.92 -29.61 -10.87
N ASP A 177 -4.38 -28.34 -10.84
CA ASP A 177 -3.62 -27.15 -11.26
C ASP A 177 -2.91 -26.46 -10.07
N GLU A 178 -2.99 -27.00 -8.84
CA GLU A 178 -2.22 -26.53 -7.67
C GLU A 178 -0.85 -27.25 -7.57
N PRO A 179 0.29 -26.54 -7.73
CA PRO A 179 1.59 -27.16 -7.51
C PRO A 179 2.00 -27.11 -6.02
N GLU A 180 2.30 -28.27 -5.43
CA GLU A 180 3.00 -28.37 -4.14
C GLU A 180 4.51 -28.06 -4.22
N ASP A 181 5.04 -27.74 -3.05
CA ASP A 181 6.38 -27.25 -2.73
C ASP A 181 7.57 -28.05 -3.31
N GLU A 182 8.10 -27.58 -4.44
CA GLU A 182 9.54 -27.69 -4.77
C GLU A 182 10.05 -26.35 -5.33
N PRO A 183 11.36 -26.04 -5.23
CA PRO A 183 11.90 -24.76 -5.67
C PRO A 183 11.83 -24.66 -7.19
N GLU A 184 10.76 -24.05 -7.70
CA GLU A 184 10.59 -23.74 -9.11
C GLU A 184 11.76 -22.86 -9.63
N GLU A 185 12.75 -23.50 -10.26
CA GLU A 185 13.13 -23.04 -11.59
C GLU A 185 11.89 -23.23 -12.46
N GLY A 186 11.09 -22.16 -12.56
CA GLY A 186 9.77 -22.21 -13.18
C GLY A 186 9.81 -22.81 -14.59
N PRO A 187 8.70 -23.43 -15.04
CA PRO A 187 8.63 -24.02 -16.37
C PRO A 187 8.98 -22.92 -17.37
N ASP A 188 9.79 -23.26 -18.36
CA ASP A 188 10.07 -22.44 -19.53
C ASP A 188 8.75 -21.82 -19.98
N THR A 189 8.52 -20.57 -19.56
CA THR A 189 7.64 -19.69 -20.30
C THR A 189 8.18 -19.80 -21.71
N GLU A 190 7.36 -20.16 -22.69
CA GLU A 190 7.66 -19.72 -24.04
C GLU A 190 8.01 -18.24 -23.92
N ALA A 191 9.32 -17.96 -23.97
CA ALA A 191 9.81 -16.63 -23.76
C ALA A 191 9.13 -15.84 -24.86
N VAL A 192 8.24 -14.90 -24.48
CA VAL A 192 7.63 -14.02 -25.46
C VAL A 192 8.81 -13.36 -26.17
N GLN A 193 9.14 -13.83 -27.37
CA GLN A 193 10.36 -13.42 -28.06
C GLN A 193 10.26 -11.91 -28.30
N GLY A 194 11.30 -11.16 -27.91
CA GLY A 194 11.35 -9.70 -28.03
C GLY A 194 12.08 -9.03 -26.86
N GLU A 195 12.35 -7.73 -26.99
CA GLU A 195 13.02 -6.93 -25.97
C GLU A 195 12.08 -6.63 -24.78
N VAL A 196 12.63 -6.61 -23.56
CA VAL A 196 11.89 -6.26 -22.32
C VAL A 196 11.43 -4.80 -22.33
N TYR A 197 12.16 -3.96 -23.05
CA TYR A 197 11.91 -2.55 -23.24
C TYR A 197 12.28 -2.16 -24.67
N ILE A 198 11.39 -1.46 -25.35
CA ILE A 198 11.63 -0.86 -26.66
C ILE A 198 11.46 0.66 -26.49
N PRO A 199 12.50 1.46 -26.76
CA PRO A 199 12.39 2.91 -26.68
C PRO A 199 11.36 3.45 -27.70
N PRO A 200 10.86 4.67 -27.51
CA PRO A 200 9.98 5.27 -28.49
C PRO A 200 10.70 5.41 -29.85
N PRO A 201 9.96 5.39 -30.98
CA PRO A 201 10.57 5.49 -32.32
C PRO A 201 11.47 6.74 -32.47
N GLU A 202 12.64 6.59 -33.09
CA GLU A 202 13.63 7.66 -33.28
C GLU A 202 13.17 8.80 -34.21
N THR A 203 12.00 8.67 -34.87
CA THR A 203 11.42 9.69 -35.76
C THR A 203 10.84 10.89 -34.99
N GLY A 204 11.47 11.26 -33.87
CA GLY A 204 11.05 12.26 -32.90
C GLY A 204 11.01 13.70 -33.41
N GLU A 205 10.22 13.97 -34.44
CA GLU A 205 9.54 15.25 -34.46
C GLU A 205 8.59 15.25 -33.25
N LYS A 206 8.91 16.05 -32.23
CA LYS A 206 7.87 16.48 -31.28
C LYS A 206 6.68 16.90 -32.15
N PRO A 207 5.45 16.43 -31.86
CA PRO A 207 4.29 16.90 -32.58
C PRO A 207 4.39 18.43 -32.62
N PRO A 208 4.22 19.07 -33.80
CA PRO A 208 4.38 20.50 -33.92
C PRO A 208 3.59 21.17 -32.80
N ASP A 209 4.22 22.09 -32.08
CA ASP A 209 3.56 22.82 -30.99
C ASP A 209 2.37 23.56 -31.61
N GLU A 210 1.19 22.98 -31.48
CA GLU A 210 -0.07 23.47 -32.04
C GLU A 210 -0.45 24.85 -31.49
N LEU A 211 0.15 25.24 -30.36
CA LEU A 211 -0.02 26.53 -29.73
C LEU A 211 1.11 27.52 -30.13
N ALA A 212 2.13 27.09 -30.87
CA ALA A 212 3.20 27.98 -31.32
C ALA A 212 2.64 29.03 -32.28
N GLY A 213 2.90 30.32 -31.98
CA GLY A 213 2.42 31.44 -32.79
C GLY A 213 0.92 31.75 -32.64
N VAL A 214 0.18 31.01 -31.82
CA VAL A 214 -1.21 31.35 -31.50
C VAL A 214 -1.22 32.55 -30.55
N THR A 215 -1.76 33.67 -31.02
CA THR A 215 -1.99 34.89 -30.23
C THR A 215 -3.46 34.99 -29.82
N PHE A 216 -3.72 35.65 -28.69
CA PHE A 216 -5.07 35.87 -28.17
C PHE A 216 -5.17 37.27 -27.53
N GLU A 217 -6.35 37.87 -27.57
CA GLU A 217 -6.72 39.05 -26.80
C GLU A 217 -7.66 38.63 -25.65
N TYR A 218 -7.30 38.93 -24.40
CA TYR A 218 -7.97 38.35 -23.23
C TYR A 218 -9.48 38.65 -23.20
N ASP A 219 -9.90 39.90 -23.34
CA ASP A 219 -11.31 40.27 -23.24
C ASP A 219 -12.15 39.75 -24.42
N THR A 220 -11.59 39.73 -25.63
CA THR A 220 -12.36 39.38 -26.84
C THR A 220 -12.29 37.92 -27.24
N ASP A 221 -11.17 37.23 -26.97
CA ASP A 221 -10.98 35.83 -27.34
C ASP A 221 -11.14 34.88 -26.15
N VAL A 222 -10.77 35.28 -24.93
CA VAL A 222 -10.85 34.38 -23.76
C VAL A 222 -12.19 34.55 -23.06
N VAL A 223 -12.49 35.77 -22.57
CA VAL A 223 -13.68 36.04 -21.77
C VAL A 223 -14.96 35.73 -22.57
N ARG A 224 -15.06 36.22 -23.82
CA ARG A 224 -16.24 35.94 -24.66
C ARG A 224 -16.44 34.44 -24.95
N THR A 225 -15.37 33.68 -25.12
CA THR A 225 -15.49 32.23 -25.34
C THR A 225 -15.93 31.53 -24.04
N LEU A 226 -15.44 31.94 -22.87
CA LEU A 226 -15.91 31.41 -21.59
C LEU A 226 -17.39 31.77 -21.33
N GLU A 227 -17.81 33.00 -21.61
CA GLU A 227 -19.21 33.44 -21.51
C GLU A 227 -20.12 32.63 -22.46
N ALA A 228 -19.70 32.43 -23.71
CA ALA A 228 -20.51 31.77 -24.72
C ALA A 228 -20.65 30.25 -24.51
N TYR A 229 -19.64 29.60 -23.92
CA TYR A 229 -19.54 28.13 -23.92
C TYR A 229 -19.42 27.50 -22.52
N CYS A 230 -19.00 28.25 -21.50
CA CYS A 230 -18.66 27.69 -20.18
C CYS A 230 -19.56 28.19 -19.04
N PHE A 231 -19.82 29.50 -18.97
CA PHE A 231 -20.50 30.10 -17.80
C PHE A 231 -21.97 29.70 -17.66
N ASP A 232 -22.65 29.31 -18.74
CA ASP A 232 -23.99 28.70 -18.68
C ASP A 232 -24.11 27.48 -17.72
N CYS A 233 -22.99 26.84 -17.36
CA CYS A 233 -22.95 25.70 -16.45
C CYS A 233 -21.91 25.83 -15.31
N HIS A 234 -20.88 26.65 -15.49
CA HIS A 234 -19.75 26.77 -14.57
C HIS A 234 -19.54 28.20 -14.05
N ASP A 235 -20.62 28.97 -13.92
CA ASP A 235 -20.65 30.25 -13.21
C ASP A 235 -20.80 30.05 -11.69
N SER A 236 -20.70 31.13 -10.92
CA SER A 236 -20.89 31.08 -9.46
C SER A 236 -22.31 30.74 -9.02
N GLY A 237 -23.30 30.90 -9.91
CA GLY A 237 -24.70 30.57 -9.63
C GLY A 237 -25.04 29.08 -9.81
N THR A 238 -24.42 28.41 -10.80
CA THR A 238 -24.74 27.04 -11.19
C THR A 238 -23.71 26.04 -10.69
N ALA A 239 -22.42 26.37 -10.78
CA ALA A 239 -21.28 25.57 -10.34
C ALA A 239 -21.40 24.05 -10.65
N LYS A 240 -21.82 23.69 -11.86
CA LYS A 240 -22.16 22.30 -12.19
C LYS A 240 -20.94 21.39 -12.08
N GLY A 241 -21.06 20.30 -11.31
CA GLY A 241 -19.94 19.40 -11.05
C GLY A 241 -18.88 20.04 -10.13
N ASP A 242 -19.34 20.89 -9.20
CA ASP A 242 -18.55 21.60 -8.20
C ASP A 242 -17.41 22.45 -8.82
N LEU A 243 -17.66 22.99 -10.00
CA LEU A 243 -16.71 23.82 -10.75
C LEU A 243 -17.30 25.21 -11.00
N ASP A 244 -16.72 26.21 -10.33
CA ASP A 244 -16.97 27.63 -10.52
C ASP A 244 -15.75 28.29 -11.19
N LEU A 245 -15.88 28.61 -12.48
CA LEU A 245 -14.84 29.26 -13.27
C LEU A 245 -14.80 30.77 -13.06
N GLU A 246 -15.89 31.40 -12.66
CA GLU A 246 -15.92 32.85 -12.37
C GLU A 246 -15.07 33.14 -11.14
N GLN A 247 -15.30 32.42 -10.04
CA GLN A 247 -14.49 32.55 -8.84
C GLN A 247 -13.04 32.16 -9.09
N ALA A 248 -12.79 31.08 -9.84
CA ALA A 248 -11.43 30.65 -10.16
C ALA A 248 -10.64 31.68 -11.00
N LEU A 249 -11.32 32.49 -11.83
CA LEU A 249 -10.71 33.58 -12.59
C LEU A 249 -10.32 34.77 -11.71
N LEU A 250 -11.11 35.03 -10.65
CA LEU A 250 -10.85 36.10 -9.67
C LEU A 250 -9.68 35.76 -8.74
N ASP A 251 -9.46 34.48 -8.48
CA ASP A 251 -8.36 33.99 -7.64
C ASP A 251 -6.99 34.08 -8.33
N LYS A 252 -6.45 35.30 -8.38
CA LYS A 252 -5.12 35.56 -8.97
C LYS A 252 -3.98 35.31 -7.98
N PRO A 253 -2.80 34.84 -8.46
CA PRO A 253 -2.57 34.37 -9.83
C PRO A 253 -3.25 33.01 -10.09
N LEU A 254 -3.62 32.71 -11.34
CA LEU A 254 -4.41 31.52 -11.66
C LEU A 254 -3.75 30.20 -11.25
N VAL A 255 -2.42 30.17 -11.14
CA VAL A 255 -1.67 29.01 -10.61
C VAL A 255 -2.04 28.62 -9.17
N ARG A 256 -2.77 29.46 -8.42
CA ARG A 256 -3.41 29.06 -7.15
C ARG A 256 -4.31 27.85 -7.34
N ASN A 257 -5.06 27.82 -8.44
CA ASN A 257 -5.97 26.75 -8.83
C ASN A 257 -5.37 25.91 -9.99
N ARG A 258 -4.05 25.67 -9.97
CA ARG A 258 -3.31 25.03 -11.07
C ARG A 258 -3.94 23.71 -11.54
N LEU A 259 -4.27 22.80 -10.62
CA LEU A 259 -4.85 21.49 -10.98
C LEU A 259 -6.22 21.64 -11.68
N LEU A 260 -7.03 22.59 -11.23
CA LEU A 260 -8.31 22.93 -11.86
C LEU A 260 -8.06 23.38 -13.30
N TRP A 261 -7.13 24.32 -13.52
CA TRP A 261 -6.84 24.85 -14.85
C TRP A 261 -6.16 23.83 -15.78
N GLU A 262 -5.32 22.94 -15.25
CA GLU A 262 -4.76 21.80 -15.99
C GLU A 262 -5.87 20.83 -16.44
N ASN A 263 -6.85 20.54 -15.57
CA ASN A 263 -8.02 19.73 -15.92
C ASN A 263 -8.88 20.43 -16.99
N VAL A 264 -9.16 21.73 -16.83
CA VAL A 264 -9.89 22.52 -17.84
C VAL A 264 -9.16 22.47 -19.19
N THR A 265 -7.84 22.65 -19.20
CA THR A 265 -7.00 22.56 -20.41
C THR A 265 -7.16 21.19 -21.09
N GLU A 266 -7.12 20.10 -20.31
CA GLU A 266 -7.27 18.75 -20.84
C GLU A 266 -8.67 18.48 -21.40
N ARG A 267 -9.74 18.96 -20.73
CA ARG A 267 -11.13 18.82 -21.22
C ARG A 267 -11.38 19.61 -22.49
N ILE A 268 -10.75 20.77 -22.65
CA ILE A 268 -10.79 21.56 -23.89
C ILE A 268 -10.01 20.83 -25.00
N ARG A 269 -8.84 20.28 -24.68
CA ARG A 269 -7.97 19.54 -25.62
C ARG A 269 -8.65 18.27 -26.13
N SER A 270 -9.33 17.52 -25.26
CA SER A 270 -10.07 16.30 -25.63
C SER A 270 -11.40 16.59 -26.34
N GLY A 271 -11.89 17.84 -26.28
CA GLY A 271 -13.22 18.21 -26.79
C GLY A 271 -14.37 17.62 -25.97
N ASP A 272 -14.11 17.27 -24.70
CA ASP A 272 -15.14 16.76 -23.79
C ASP A 272 -16.08 17.85 -23.29
N MET A 273 -15.57 19.09 -23.21
CA MET A 273 -16.30 20.27 -22.76
C MET A 273 -16.27 21.37 -23.82
N PRO A 274 -17.43 21.99 -24.14
CA PRO A 274 -18.76 21.73 -23.58
C PRO A 274 -19.34 20.35 -23.99
N PRO A 275 -20.37 19.82 -23.30
CA PRO A 275 -20.98 18.53 -23.67
C PRO A 275 -21.52 18.53 -25.11
N ARG A 276 -21.51 17.39 -25.81
CA ARG A 276 -21.92 17.27 -27.23
C ARG A 276 -23.28 17.89 -27.61
N LYS A 277 -24.22 17.99 -26.67
CA LYS A 277 -25.55 18.58 -26.86
C LYS A 277 -25.58 20.11 -26.75
N LYS A 278 -24.46 20.73 -26.36
CA LYS A 278 -24.29 22.17 -26.20
C LYS A 278 -23.46 22.75 -27.35
N PRO A 279 -23.58 24.06 -27.65
CA PRO A 279 -22.73 24.74 -28.62
C PRO A 279 -21.25 24.46 -28.35
N GLN A 280 -20.47 24.25 -29.40
CA GLN A 280 -19.05 23.92 -29.31
C GLN A 280 -18.21 25.10 -29.79
N PRO A 281 -17.08 25.41 -29.13
CA PRO A 281 -16.12 26.35 -29.67
C PRO A 281 -15.45 25.79 -30.93
N SER A 282 -15.16 26.68 -31.86
CA SER A 282 -14.32 26.39 -33.03
C SER A 282 -12.92 25.96 -32.61
N GLU A 283 -12.18 25.33 -33.53
CA GLU A 283 -10.80 24.93 -33.28
C GLU A 283 -9.89 26.14 -32.94
N ALA A 284 -10.07 27.25 -33.65
CA ALA A 284 -9.33 28.49 -33.37
C ALA A 284 -9.60 29.03 -31.96
N GLU A 285 -10.85 29.04 -31.50
CA GLU A 285 -11.21 29.46 -30.15
C GLU A 285 -10.61 28.54 -29.08
N ARG A 286 -10.65 27.21 -29.30
CA ARG A 286 -9.99 26.25 -28.39
C ARG A 286 -8.49 26.45 -28.31
N LEU A 287 -7.82 26.69 -29.44
CA LEU A 287 -6.38 26.97 -29.47
C LEU A 287 -6.04 28.26 -28.72
N ARG A 288 -6.86 29.32 -28.85
CA ARG A 288 -6.65 30.58 -28.10
C ARG A 288 -6.83 30.40 -26.59
N LEU A 289 -7.89 29.71 -26.15
CA LEU A 289 -8.08 29.39 -24.72
C LEU A 289 -6.90 28.61 -24.14
N ARG A 290 -6.42 27.59 -24.87
CA ARG A 290 -5.27 26.79 -24.45
C ARG A 290 -3.97 27.58 -24.46
N ALA A 291 -3.76 28.48 -25.44
CA ALA A 291 -2.61 29.36 -25.48
C ALA A 291 -2.58 30.31 -24.28
N TRP A 292 -3.73 30.84 -23.87
CA TRP A 292 -3.88 31.64 -22.66
C TRP A 292 -3.58 30.85 -21.38
N LEU A 293 -4.16 29.66 -21.23
CA LEU A 293 -3.89 28.80 -20.07
C LEU A 293 -2.41 28.39 -20.00
N ARG A 294 -1.76 28.11 -21.13
CA ARG A 294 -0.31 27.87 -21.18
C ARG A 294 0.48 29.07 -20.65
N GLN A 295 0.11 30.30 -21.05
CA GLN A 295 0.77 31.50 -20.56
C GLN A 295 0.58 31.69 -19.05
N GLU A 296 -0.64 31.55 -18.55
CA GLU A 296 -0.97 31.81 -17.14
C GLU A 296 -0.51 30.70 -16.18
N ILE A 297 -0.48 29.44 -16.63
CA ILE A 297 -0.24 28.26 -15.79
C ILE A 297 1.15 27.67 -16.04
N GLU A 298 1.47 27.32 -17.29
CA GLU A 298 2.73 26.64 -17.61
C GLU A 298 3.93 27.60 -17.62
N GLN A 299 3.72 28.84 -18.09
CA GLN A 299 4.74 29.88 -18.22
C GLN A 299 4.74 30.89 -17.06
N PHE A 300 4.03 30.59 -15.96
CA PHE A 300 4.01 31.44 -14.78
C PHE A 300 5.43 31.66 -14.22
N PRO A 301 5.85 32.91 -13.93
CA PRO A 301 7.23 33.25 -13.56
C PRO A 301 7.54 32.94 -12.08
N TYR A 302 7.62 31.65 -11.75
CA TYR A 302 7.90 31.16 -10.39
C TYR A 302 9.21 31.72 -9.81
N GLU A 303 10.21 32.04 -10.64
CA GLU A 303 11.48 32.63 -10.21
C GLU A 303 11.33 34.02 -9.56
N LYS A 304 10.21 34.71 -9.81
CA LYS A 304 9.89 36.01 -9.21
C LYS A 304 9.09 35.88 -7.91
N VAL A 305 8.56 34.70 -7.60
CA VAL A 305 7.76 34.48 -6.40
C VAL A 305 8.67 34.36 -5.19
N ARG A 306 8.44 35.23 -4.20
CA ARG A 306 9.07 35.16 -2.88
C ARG A 306 7.99 35.25 -1.82
N ASN A 307 7.66 34.10 -1.25
CA ASN A 307 6.75 33.97 -0.12
C ASN A 307 7.16 32.71 0.67
N PRO A 308 7.54 32.85 1.95
CA PRO A 308 7.87 31.71 2.80
C PRO A 308 6.64 30.90 3.25
N GLY A 309 5.45 31.47 3.05
CA GLY A 309 4.20 30.93 3.54
C GLY A 309 3.99 31.16 5.03
N TYR A 310 2.81 30.74 5.46
CA TYR A 310 2.39 30.80 6.86
C TYR A 310 2.37 29.40 7.45
N LEU A 311 2.92 29.26 8.65
CA LEU A 311 2.83 28.04 9.43
C LEU A 311 1.93 28.28 10.64
N GLN A 312 0.79 27.59 10.69
CA GLN A 312 -0.16 27.71 11.79
C GLN A 312 0.34 26.91 13.01
N ALA A 313 0.01 27.40 14.20
CA ALA A 313 0.19 26.66 15.43
C ALA A 313 -0.53 25.30 15.37
N ARG A 314 0.12 24.24 15.83
CA ARG A 314 -0.44 22.88 15.81
C ARG A 314 -0.03 22.09 17.04
N ARG A 315 -0.84 21.11 17.42
CA ARG A 315 -0.40 20.10 18.40
C ARG A 315 0.63 19.14 17.78
N LEU A 316 1.30 18.37 18.63
CA LEU A 316 2.05 17.19 18.20
C LEU A 316 1.09 16.14 17.63
N THR A 317 1.52 15.43 16.58
CA THR A 317 0.84 14.19 16.15
C THR A 317 1.01 13.11 17.23
N ARG A 318 0.25 12.02 17.12
CA ARG A 318 0.39 10.83 17.98
C ARG A 318 1.81 10.29 17.95
N GLU A 319 2.37 10.13 16.75
CA GLU A 319 3.74 9.66 16.58
C GLU A 319 4.78 10.65 17.13
N GLU A 320 4.58 11.96 16.87
CA GLU A 320 5.47 12.99 17.41
C GLU A 320 5.42 13.06 18.94
N TYR A 321 4.24 12.90 19.54
CA TYR A 321 4.06 12.84 20.99
C TYR A 321 4.75 11.62 21.58
N ASN A 322 4.49 10.43 21.04
CA ASN A 322 5.09 9.18 21.50
C ASN A 322 6.62 9.24 21.45
N ARG A 323 7.19 9.73 20.35
CA ARG A 323 8.65 9.86 20.19
C ARG A 323 9.24 10.93 21.09
N THR A 324 8.53 12.05 21.27
CA THR A 324 8.96 13.11 22.18
C THR A 324 8.99 12.61 23.62
N ILE A 325 7.94 11.91 24.07
CA ILE A 325 7.91 11.27 25.39
C ILE A 325 9.08 10.29 25.52
N ARG A 326 9.23 9.36 24.59
CA ARG A 326 10.34 8.39 24.60
C ARG A 326 11.70 9.06 24.74
N ASP A 327 11.95 10.14 24.00
CA ASP A 327 13.22 10.86 24.05
C ASP A 327 13.41 11.66 25.35
N LEU A 328 12.33 12.09 26.01
CA LEU A 328 12.37 12.78 27.30
C LEU A 328 12.61 11.84 28.48
N ILE A 329 11.98 10.66 28.46
CA ILE A 329 11.94 9.73 29.61
C ILE A 329 12.80 8.47 29.44
N GLY A 330 13.21 8.15 28.20
CA GLY A 330 14.04 6.98 27.90
C GLY A 330 13.29 5.66 27.70
N LEU A 331 11.96 5.63 27.74
CA LEU A 331 11.13 4.42 27.57
C LEU A 331 10.12 4.60 26.42
N ASP A 332 9.90 3.55 25.62
CA ASP A 332 8.95 3.58 24.51
C ASP A 332 7.53 3.16 24.95
N LEU A 333 6.83 4.07 25.64
CA LEU A 333 5.52 3.80 26.28
C LEU A 333 4.31 3.98 25.35
N ARG A 334 4.49 4.68 24.23
CA ARG A 334 3.45 4.97 23.21
C ARG A 334 2.05 5.40 23.73
N PRO A 335 1.93 6.32 24.71
CA PRO A 335 0.64 6.69 25.32
C PRO A 335 -0.38 7.30 24.34
N ALA A 336 0.09 7.96 23.27
CA ALA A 336 -0.78 8.59 22.28
C ALA A 336 -1.46 7.59 21.33
N ASP A 337 -1.21 6.30 21.44
CA ASP A 337 -1.91 5.29 20.64
C ASP A 337 -3.43 5.25 20.94
N GLN A 338 -3.84 5.75 22.11
CA GLN A 338 -5.24 5.89 22.52
C GLN A 338 -5.87 7.25 22.16
N PHE A 339 -5.12 8.16 21.52
CA PHE A 339 -5.65 9.47 21.16
C PHE A 339 -6.52 9.37 19.91
N PRO A 340 -7.42 10.34 19.68
CA PRO A 340 -8.07 10.50 18.37
C PRO A 340 -7.05 10.42 17.23
N VAL A 341 -7.43 9.74 16.15
CA VAL A 341 -6.55 9.53 14.98
C VAL A 341 -6.25 10.88 14.32
N ASP A 342 -5.01 11.06 13.91
CA ASP A 342 -4.60 12.24 13.14
C ASP A 342 -5.00 12.09 11.67
N PHE A 343 -5.55 13.14 11.10
CA PHE A 343 -5.90 13.18 9.68
C PHE A 343 -4.76 13.79 8.86
N SER A 344 -4.44 13.17 7.73
CA SER A 344 -3.39 13.62 6.84
C SER A 344 -3.70 14.93 6.09
N GLY A 345 -4.98 15.29 6.02
CA GLY A 345 -5.46 16.45 5.26
C GLY A 345 -5.07 16.40 3.78
N SER A 346 -5.07 17.56 3.14
CA SER A 346 -4.74 17.75 1.72
C SER A 346 -3.25 17.61 1.39
N SER A 347 -2.35 17.75 2.37
CA SER A 347 -0.90 17.57 2.12
C SER A 347 -0.52 16.09 1.95
N GLY A 348 -1.33 15.19 2.51
CA GLY A 348 -1.05 13.76 2.61
C GLY A 348 -0.24 13.35 3.83
N PHE A 349 0.02 14.26 4.79
CA PHE A 349 0.79 13.97 6.01
C PHE A 349 0.02 14.33 7.28
N SER A 350 0.08 13.45 8.29
CA SER A 350 -0.61 13.65 9.58
C SER A 350 -0.11 14.87 10.34
N ASN A 351 1.11 15.33 10.04
CA ASN A 351 1.76 16.48 10.67
C ASN A 351 1.31 17.85 10.12
N SER A 352 0.24 17.87 9.32
CA SER A 352 -0.34 19.07 8.72
C SER A 352 -1.04 19.95 9.74
N SER A 353 -0.68 21.23 9.80
CA SER A 353 -1.23 22.15 10.81
C SER A 353 -2.74 22.35 10.70
N ASN A 354 -3.32 22.27 9.50
CA ASN A 354 -4.76 22.48 9.27
C ASN A 354 -5.66 21.36 9.83
N THR A 355 -5.11 20.18 10.13
CA THR A 355 -5.87 19.05 10.72
C THR A 355 -5.58 18.84 12.21
N LEU A 356 -4.60 19.55 12.77
CA LEU A 356 -4.07 19.33 14.12
C LEU A 356 -4.57 20.39 15.11
N PHE A 357 -5.88 20.58 15.16
CA PHE A 357 -6.54 21.39 16.19
C PHE A 357 -6.72 20.60 17.50
N LEU A 358 -6.89 21.32 18.59
CA LEU A 358 -7.09 20.75 19.92
C LEU A 358 -8.57 20.54 20.20
N ALA A 359 -9.05 19.30 20.11
CA ALA A 359 -10.42 18.94 20.50
C ALA A 359 -10.51 18.55 21.99
N THR A 360 -11.67 18.72 22.62
CA THR A 360 -11.90 18.39 24.04
C THR A 360 -11.49 16.97 24.40
N ALA A 361 -11.71 16.00 23.51
CA ALA A 361 -11.32 14.61 23.72
C ALA A 361 -9.80 14.41 23.90
N HIS A 362 -8.96 15.34 23.45
CA HIS A 362 -7.53 15.27 23.66
C HIS A 362 -7.12 15.71 25.07
N LEU A 363 -7.84 16.66 25.68
CA LEU A 363 -7.47 17.21 27.00
C LEU A 363 -7.45 16.12 28.07
N ASP A 364 -8.51 15.32 28.12
CA ASP A 364 -8.62 14.16 29.02
C ASP A 364 -7.47 13.17 28.78
N ARG A 365 -7.20 12.85 27.52
CA ARG A 365 -6.13 11.94 27.12
C ARG A 365 -4.75 12.44 27.48
N TYR A 366 -4.48 13.75 27.40
CA TYR A 366 -3.20 14.32 27.81
C TYR A 366 -3.00 14.23 29.33
N LEU A 367 -4.04 14.49 30.13
CA LEU A 367 -3.96 14.37 31.59
C LEU A 367 -3.67 12.91 32.00
N THR A 368 -4.49 11.96 31.52
CA THR A 368 -4.28 10.54 31.81
C THR A 368 -2.94 10.02 31.29
N SER A 369 -2.47 10.50 30.14
CA SER A 369 -1.16 10.12 29.61
C SER A 369 0.00 10.64 30.44
N ALA A 370 -0.10 11.88 30.94
CA ALA A 370 0.94 12.43 31.81
C ALA A 370 1.05 11.63 33.12
N GLU A 371 -0.09 11.20 33.68
CA GLU A 371 -0.13 10.30 34.84
C GLU A 371 0.53 8.96 34.51
N LEU A 372 0.03 8.25 33.49
CA LEU A 372 0.54 6.95 33.05
C LEU A 372 2.05 6.99 32.81
N VAL A 373 2.52 7.97 32.03
CA VAL A 373 3.94 8.11 31.67
C VAL A 373 4.81 8.24 32.90
N ILE A 374 4.47 9.14 33.82
CA ILE A 374 5.31 9.41 34.99
C ILE A 374 5.24 8.24 35.98
N ASP A 375 4.06 7.64 36.17
CA ASP A 375 3.92 6.52 37.10
C ASP A 375 4.67 5.28 36.59
N THR A 376 4.60 4.97 35.30
CA THR A 376 5.41 3.87 34.70
C THR A 376 6.91 4.16 34.75
N VAL A 377 7.35 5.39 34.50
CA VAL A 377 8.79 5.73 34.58
C VAL A 377 9.33 5.57 36.00
N ARG A 378 8.52 5.87 37.01
CA ARG A 378 8.92 5.69 38.43
C ARG A 378 9.17 4.23 38.81
N GLU A 379 8.48 3.30 38.16
CA GLU A 379 8.67 1.86 38.36
C GLU A 379 10.00 1.38 37.75
N ASP A 380 10.52 2.08 36.74
CA ASP A 380 11.85 1.83 36.18
C ASP A 380 12.92 2.66 36.91
N ALA A 381 13.68 2.01 37.79
CA ALA A 381 14.70 2.66 38.60
C ALA A 381 15.79 3.38 37.77
N ALA A 382 16.11 2.88 36.56
CA ALA A 382 17.13 3.47 35.71
C ALA A 382 16.59 4.74 35.02
N ALA A 383 15.38 4.67 34.44
CA ALA A 383 14.73 5.80 33.80
C ALA A 383 14.40 6.91 34.82
N TRP A 384 13.84 6.54 35.97
CA TRP A 384 13.57 7.49 37.06
C TRP A 384 14.86 8.12 37.60
N GLY A 385 15.91 7.31 37.79
CA GLY A 385 17.23 7.80 38.20
C GLY A 385 17.84 8.80 37.20
N ALA A 386 17.64 8.57 35.90
CA ALA A 386 18.07 9.49 34.85
C ALA A 386 17.30 10.82 34.90
N LEU A 387 15.98 10.79 35.12
CA LEU A 387 15.16 11.99 35.28
C LEU A 387 15.50 12.78 36.55
N LYS A 388 15.75 12.09 37.67
CA LYS A 388 16.17 12.75 38.92
C LYS A 388 17.51 13.45 38.80
N GLY A 389 18.41 12.94 37.95
CA GLY A 389 19.74 13.48 37.77
C GLY A 389 20.60 13.43 39.05
N LYS A 390 21.84 13.92 38.96
CA LYS A 390 22.79 13.96 40.10
C LYS A 390 22.96 15.35 40.70
N ASP A 391 22.45 16.37 40.01
CA ASP A 391 22.68 17.79 40.32
C ASP A 391 21.55 18.42 41.15
N GLY A 392 20.60 17.61 41.63
CA GLY A 392 19.43 18.03 42.40
C GLY A 392 18.18 18.36 41.57
N PHE A 393 17.01 18.36 42.21
CA PHE A 393 15.71 18.45 41.52
C PHE A 393 15.54 19.72 40.66
N LYS A 394 16.04 20.88 41.11
CA LYS A 394 15.90 22.15 40.36
C LYS A 394 16.60 22.08 39.00
N GLU A 395 17.79 21.48 38.97
CA GLU A 395 18.57 21.33 37.75
C GLU A 395 17.93 20.29 36.82
N SER A 396 17.38 19.21 37.39
CA SER A 396 16.66 18.19 36.64
C SER A 396 15.36 18.72 36.02
N LEU A 397 14.57 19.47 36.76
CA LEU A 397 13.41 20.18 36.24
C LEU A 397 13.81 21.18 35.16
N ARG A 398 14.90 21.94 35.35
CA ARG A 398 15.40 22.88 34.34
C ARG A 398 15.77 22.17 33.03
N LYS A 399 16.46 21.03 33.09
CA LYS A 399 16.81 20.21 31.92
C LYS A 399 15.55 19.65 31.25
N PHE A 400 14.63 19.08 32.03
CA PHE A 400 13.40 18.47 31.53
C PHE A 400 12.50 19.51 30.84
N VAL A 401 12.22 20.64 31.50
CA VAL A 401 11.43 21.74 30.95
C VAL A 401 12.07 22.27 29.66
N ARG A 402 13.40 22.40 29.62
CA ARG A 402 14.10 22.88 28.41
C ARG A 402 13.90 21.96 27.21
N LEU A 403 14.03 20.65 27.40
CA LEU A 403 13.81 19.68 26.32
C LEU A 403 12.32 19.61 25.94
N ALA A 404 11.43 19.56 26.93
CA ALA A 404 9.98 19.45 26.72
C ALA A 404 9.41 20.67 26.00
N TYR A 405 9.81 21.89 26.40
CA TYR A 405 9.38 23.14 25.77
C TYR A 405 10.24 23.51 24.56
N ARG A 406 11.30 22.75 24.30
CA ARG A 406 12.17 22.87 23.12
C ARG A 406 12.88 24.22 23.02
N ARG A 407 13.04 24.88 24.17
CA ARG A 407 13.66 26.21 24.31
C ARG A 407 14.11 26.43 25.74
N LYS A 408 14.89 27.48 25.96
CA LYS A 408 15.13 27.96 27.33
C LYS A 408 13.82 28.46 27.92
N ALA A 409 13.38 27.87 29.03
CA ALA A 409 12.25 28.38 29.79
C ALA A 409 12.55 29.77 30.33
N THR A 410 11.51 30.60 30.38
CA THR A 410 11.55 31.88 31.10
C THR A 410 11.66 31.61 32.60
N ALA A 411 12.08 32.62 33.36
CA ALA A 411 12.16 32.50 34.82
C ALA A 411 10.78 32.14 35.43
N GLY A 412 9.70 32.80 34.97
CA GLY A 412 8.35 32.54 35.47
C GLY A 412 7.86 31.11 35.20
N GLU A 413 8.13 30.56 34.01
CA GLU A 413 7.77 29.18 33.67
C GLU A 413 8.50 28.17 34.55
N LEU A 414 9.80 28.38 34.80
CA LEU A 414 10.58 27.48 35.66
C LEU A 414 10.16 27.61 37.12
N ASP A 415 9.93 28.84 37.60
CA ASP A 415 9.47 29.12 38.96
C ASP A 415 8.12 28.48 39.25
N GLU A 416 7.21 28.44 38.26
CA GLU A 416 5.92 27.75 38.39
C GLU A 416 6.09 26.24 38.62
N VAL A 417 6.93 25.59 37.82
CA VAL A 417 7.21 24.15 37.94
C VAL A 417 7.94 23.83 39.26
N VAL A 418 8.92 24.64 39.64
CA VAL A 418 9.64 24.49 40.92
C VAL A 418 8.72 24.71 42.11
N ARG A 419 7.81 25.68 42.04
CA ARG A 419 6.81 25.93 43.09
C ARG A 419 5.84 24.76 43.24
N GLN A 420 5.47 24.08 42.14
CA GLN A 420 4.65 22.88 42.22
C GLN A 420 5.34 21.78 43.05
N PHE A 421 6.64 21.57 42.81
CA PHE A 421 7.46 20.66 43.60
C PHE A 421 7.53 21.08 45.08
N GLU A 422 7.86 22.35 45.35
CA GLU A 422 8.02 22.87 46.72
C GLU A 422 6.71 22.80 47.52
N ASN A 423 5.56 23.06 46.87
CA ASN A 423 4.25 22.93 47.50
C ASN A 423 3.91 21.47 47.86
N ALA A 424 4.20 20.51 46.98
CA ALA A 424 3.99 19.09 47.25
C ALA A 424 4.83 18.62 48.45
N GLN A 425 6.11 19.02 48.51
CA GLN A 425 6.95 18.74 49.68
C GLN A 425 6.43 19.39 50.96
N ALA A 426 5.96 20.63 50.90
CA ALA A 426 5.37 21.31 52.06
C ALA A 426 4.08 20.62 52.55
N GLY A 427 3.35 19.96 51.64
CA GLY A 427 2.18 19.12 51.92
C GLY A 427 2.50 17.75 52.53
N GLY A 428 3.78 17.40 52.66
CA GLY A 428 4.25 16.13 53.25
C GLY A 428 4.50 15.01 52.25
N GLU A 429 4.46 15.28 50.95
CA GLU A 429 4.81 14.30 49.92
C GLU A 429 6.31 13.99 49.90
N SER A 430 6.67 12.78 49.45
CA SER A 430 8.08 12.41 49.27
C SER A 430 8.72 13.26 48.15
N GLU A 431 10.06 13.36 48.14
CA GLU A 431 10.77 14.05 47.06
C GLU A 431 10.45 13.46 45.67
N ASP A 432 10.28 12.14 45.60
CA ASP A 432 9.94 11.45 44.36
C ASP A 432 8.50 11.77 43.91
N ASP A 433 7.54 11.84 44.85
CA ASP A 433 6.15 12.23 44.54
C ASP A 433 6.05 13.71 44.10
N ALA A 434 6.77 14.59 44.81
CA ALA A 434 6.83 16.01 44.47
C ALA A 434 7.45 16.25 43.09
N LEU A 435 8.50 15.49 42.73
CA LEU A 435 9.09 15.54 41.39
C LEU A 435 8.10 15.02 40.33
N ALA A 436 7.42 13.92 40.61
CA ALA A 436 6.42 13.37 39.72
C ALA A 436 5.31 14.39 39.42
N ALA A 437 4.78 15.07 40.45
CA ALA A 437 3.78 16.12 40.28
C ALA A 437 4.27 17.29 39.41
N ALA A 438 5.52 17.72 39.60
CA ALA A 438 6.11 18.79 38.78
C ALA A 438 6.34 18.36 37.32
N LEU A 439 6.77 17.11 37.06
CA LEU A 439 6.94 16.59 35.70
C LEU A 439 5.59 16.42 34.98
N LYS A 440 4.54 15.95 35.69
CA LYS A 440 3.17 15.88 35.15
C LYS A 440 2.68 17.26 34.69
N LEU A 441 2.94 18.32 35.46
CA LEU A 441 2.61 19.70 35.09
C LEU A 441 3.28 20.14 33.77
N VAL A 442 4.54 19.73 33.55
CA VAL A 442 5.26 20.03 32.29
C VAL A 442 4.61 19.33 31.09
N LEU A 443 4.23 18.06 31.25
CA LEU A 443 3.65 17.23 30.17
C LEU A 443 2.23 17.63 29.76
N VAL A 444 1.53 18.42 30.57
CA VAL A 444 0.17 18.92 30.25
C VAL A 444 0.18 20.39 29.83
N SER A 445 1.35 21.03 29.82
CA SER A 445 1.51 22.42 29.45
C SER A 445 1.30 22.65 27.94
N PRO A 446 0.62 23.73 27.53
CA PRO A 446 0.54 24.12 26.11
C PRO A 446 1.91 24.26 25.43
N HIS A 447 2.96 24.63 26.17
CA HIS A 447 4.32 24.73 25.64
C HIS A 447 4.94 23.39 25.28
N PHE A 448 4.48 22.30 25.89
CA PHE A 448 4.86 20.94 25.50
C PHE A 448 3.94 20.41 24.39
N LEU A 449 2.63 20.57 24.54
CA LEU A 449 1.61 19.99 23.66
C LEU A 449 1.55 20.64 22.27
N LEU A 450 1.86 21.93 22.18
CA LEU A 450 1.75 22.72 20.95
C LEU A 450 3.12 23.13 20.41
N ARG A 451 3.25 23.07 19.08
CA ARG A 451 4.31 23.71 18.32
C ARG A 451 3.81 25.05 17.82
N VAL A 452 4.38 26.12 18.39
CA VAL A 452 4.07 27.51 18.06
C VAL A 452 5.40 28.22 17.81
N GLU A 453 5.52 28.89 16.67
CA GLU A 453 6.68 29.72 16.37
C GLU A 453 6.52 31.12 16.96
N GLU A 454 7.61 31.70 17.48
CA GLU A 454 7.53 32.92 18.28
C GLU A 454 7.31 34.18 17.42
N GLY A 455 6.08 34.71 17.37
CA GLY A 455 5.79 36.08 16.92
C GLY A 455 5.92 36.36 15.42
N GLY A 456 5.83 37.65 15.06
CA GLY A 456 6.06 38.20 13.73
C GLY A 456 5.12 39.36 13.38
N GLN A 457 5.50 40.18 12.40
CA GLN A 457 4.62 41.23 11.86
C GLN A 457 3.79 40.65 10.71
N SER A 458 2.47 40.85 10.75
CA SER A 458 1.56 40.49 9.65
C SER A 458 2.05 41.04 8.32
N GLY A 459 2.09 40.17 7.30
CA GLY A 459 2.44 40.53 5.93
C GLY A 459 3.94 40.76 5.64
N LYS A 460 4.84 40.61 6.63
CA LYS A 460 6.29 40.75 6.42
C LYS A 460 7.01 39.40 6.48
N ASP A 461 8.03 39.28 5.63
CA ASP A 461 8.97 38.15 5.69
C ASP A 461 9.96 38.37 6.82
N GLU A 462 10.06 37.39 7.70
CA GLU A 462 10.99 37.40 8.82
C GLU A 462 11.79 36.11 8.85
N ALA A 463 13.03 36.18 9.35
CA ALA A 463 13.80 34.98 9.62
C ALA A 463 13.15 34.19 10.77
N VAL A 464 13.11 32.87 10.62
CA VAL A 464 12.70 31.96 11.68
C VAL A 464 13.73 32.06 12.81
N SER A 465 13.27 32.09 14.06
CA SER A 465 14.17 32.16 15.21
C SER A 465 15.09 30.92 15.25
N PRO A 466 16.31 31.00 15.79
CA PRO A 466 17.19 29.83 15.89
C PRO A 466 16.56 28.64 16.63
N VAL A 467 15.70 28.91 17.62
CA VAL A 467 15.01 27.89 18.42
C VAL A 467 13.88 27.23 17.61
N ASP A 468 13.12 28.03 16.85
CA ASP A 468 12.12 27.50 15.92
C ASP A 468 12.78 26.69 14.80
N LEU A 469 13.96 27.10 14.31
CA LEU A 469 14.77 26.31 13.37
C LEU A 469 15.20 24.98 13.95
N ALA A 470 15.64 24.93 15.21
CA ALA A 470 15.95 23.68 15.90
C ALA A 470 14.72 22.76 15.95
N SER A 471 13.55 23.31 16.28
CA SER A 471 12.30 22.56 16.30
C SER A 471 11.87 22.10 14.90
N ARG A 472 11.99 22.93 13.85
CA ARG A 472 11.73 22.52 12.47
C ARG A 472 12.62 21.35 12.06
N LEU A 473 13.92 21.44 12.34
CA LEU A 473 14.88 20.37 12.03
C LEU A 473 14.57 19.07 12.78
N SER A 474 14.29 19.14 14.08
CA SER A 474 14.06 17.95 14.91
C SER A 474 12.79 17.21 14.51
N TYR A 475 11.69 17.92 14.29
CA TYR A 475 10.44 17.27 13.90
C TYR A 475 10.42 16.84 12.43
N PHE A 476 11.21 17.48 11.57
CA PHE A 476 11.40 17.00 10.20
C PHE A 476 12.22 15.70 10.15
N ILE A 477 13.35 15.61 10.88
CA ILE A 477 14.28 14.48 10.73
C ILE A 477 13.97 13.34 11.72
N TRP A 478 13.57 13.67 12.95
CA TRP A 478 13.37 12.69 14.02
C TRP A 478 11.91 12.51 14.45
N ALA A 479 11.00 13.37 13.96
CA ALA A 479 9.62 13.47 14.45
C ALA A 479 9.57 13.52 15.99
N SER A 480 10.49 14.27 16.59
CA SER A 480 10.67 14.34 18.04
C SER A 480 11.30 15.69 18.44
N ALA A 481 11.37 15.96 19.74
CA ALA A 481 12.00 17.16 20.29
C ALA A 481 13.49 17.27 19.92
N PRO A 482 14.02 18.51 19.77
CA PRO A 482 15.45 18.73 19.61
C PRO A 482 16.20 18.24 20.84
N ASP A 483 17.38 17.66 20.61
CA ASP A 483 18.28 17.31 21.71
C ASP A 483 19.07 18.52 22.19
N GLU A 484 19.77 18.35 23.32
CA GLU A 484 20.50 19.45 23.95
C GLU A 484 21.59 20.03 23.03
N GLU A 485 22.24 19.21 22.19
CA GLU A 485 23.23 19.71 21.23
C GLU A 485 22.59 20.65 20.18
N LEU A 486 21.42 20.29 19.65
CA LEU A 486 20.70 21.12 18.69
C LEU A 486 20.18 22.40 19.33
N LEU A 487 19.69 22.34 20.58
CA LEU A 487 19.29 23.53 21.34
C LEU A 487 20.48 24.43 21.66
N MET A 488 21.65 23.88 22.00
CA MET A 488 22.88 24.68 22.16
C MET A 488 23.30 25.34 20.85
N ALA A 489 23.14 24.67 19.70
CA ALA A 489 23.42 25.26 18.39
C ALA A 489 22.45 26.42 18.08
N ALA A 490 21.19 26.32 18.51
CA ALA A 490 20.22 27.42 18.45
C ALA A 490 20.64 28.59 19.34
N ASP A 491 20.92 28.34 20.62
CA ASP A 491 21.27 29.35 21.62
C ASP A 491 22.55 30.12 21.25
N THR A 492 23.50 29.46 20.59
CA THR A 492 24.75 30.06 20.12
C THR A 492 24.65 30.71 18.73
N GLY A 493 23.45 30.77 18.14
CA GLY A 493 23.19 31.38 16.83
C GLY A 493 23.76 30.62 15.63
N ARG A 494 24.33 29.42 15.84
CA ARG A 494 24.96 28.62 14.77
C ARG A 494 23.94 28.15 13.73
N LEU A 495 22.70 27.90 14.12
CA LEU A 495 21.61 27.52 13.20
C LEU A 495 21.19 28.64 12.23
N GLY A 496 21.54 29.90 12.51
CA GLY A 496 21.36 30.98 11.54
C GLY A 496 22.27 30.85 10.32
N GLN A 497 23.40 30.17 10.47
CA GLN A 497 24.42 30.00 9.43
C GLN A 497 24.20 28.69 8.65
N THR A 498 24.32 28.74 7.33
CA THR A 498 24.15 27.57 6.46
C THR A 498 25.04 26.40 6.89
N ALA A 499 26.34 26.64 7.08
CA ALA A 499 27.28 25.60 7.51
C ALA A 499 26.94 25.01 8.89
N GLY A 500 26.39 25.82 9.80
CA GLY A 500 25.93 25.37 11.11
C GLY A 500 24.71 24.46 11.03
N ARG A 501 23.74 24.80 10.17
CA ARG A 501 22.57 23.94 9.89
C ARG A 501 22.98 22.63 9.23
N GLU A 502 23.79 22.68 8.17
CA GLU A 502 24.23 21.49 7.45
C GLU A 502 24.98 20.50 8.34
N ARG A 503 25.82 21.00 9.26
CA ARG A 503 26.50 20.16 10.27
C ARG A 503 25.49 19.44 11.16
N GLN A 504 24.46 20.15 11.65
CA GLN A 504 23.43 19.55 12.49
C GLN A 504 22.56 18.55 11.71
N VAL A 505 22.18 18.86 10.47
CA VAL A 505 21.46 17.94 9.59
C VAL A 505 22.25 16.64 9.39
N ALA A 506 23.55 16.72 9.05
CA ALA A 506 24.39 15.54 8.86
C ALA A 506 24.49 14.68 10.14
N ARG A 507 24.67 15.32 11.30
CA ARG A 507 24.67 14.64 12.61
C ARG A 507 23.34 13.94 12.89
N MET A 508 22.23 14.63 12.62
CA MET A 508 20.89 14.10 12.90
C MET A 508 20.53 12.93 11.99
N LEU A 509 20.94 12.97 10.72
CA LEU A 509 20.79 11.85 9.78
C LEU A 509 21.64 10.64 10.17
N ALA A 510 22.81 10.84 10.79
CA ALA A 510 23.62 9.75 11.31
C ALA A 510 23.05 9.12 12.59
N ASN A 511 22.08 9.77 13.24
CA ASN A 511 21.44 9.25 14.45
C ASN A 511 20.34 8.23 14.11
N PRO A 512 20.19 7.10 14.84
CA PRO A 512 19.13 6.12 14.63
C PRO A 512 17.71 6.68 14.64
N ARG A 513 17.45 7.80 15.34
CA ARG A 513 16.14 8.47 15.34
C ARG A 513 15.71 8.94 13.95
N SER A 514 16.65 9.11 13.01
CA SER A 514 16.34 9.47 11.61
C SER A 514 15.57 8.40 10.86
N LEU A 515 15.46 7.17 11.38
CA LEU A 515 14.57 6.14 10.84
C LEU A 515 13.10 6.62 10.77
N ALA A 516 12.72 7.63 11.56
CA ALA A 516 11.44 8.33 11.44
C ALA A 516 11.12 8.82 10.02
N LEU A 517 12.14 9.19 9.21
CA LEU A 517 11.95 9.55 7.80
C LEU A 517 11.45 8.37 6.97
N GLY A 518 11.84 7.14 7.31
CA GLY A 518 11.31 5.92 6.70
C GLY A 518 9.94 5.55 7.26
N GLU A 519 9.82 5.52 8.60
CA GLU A 519 8.62 5.03 9.29
C GLU A 519 7.40 5.94 9.11
N ILE A 520 7.60 7.26 9.11
CA ILE A 520 6.52 8.25 9.07
C ILE A 520 6.48 8.90 7.70
N PHE A 521 7.53 9.62 7.28
CA PHE A 521 7.49 10.35 6.01
C PHE A 521 7.25 9.42 4.82
N ALA A 522 8.06 8.37 4.64
CA ALA A 522 7.86 7.44 3.54
C ALA A 522 6.57 6.61 3.72
N GLY A 523 6.26 6.22 4.96
CA GLY A 523 5.04 5.48 5.30
C GLY A 523 3.75 6.21 4.91
N GLU A 524 3.66 7.50 5.20
CA GLU A 524 2.52 8.37 4.87
C GLU A 524 2.51 8.75 3.39
N TRP A 525 3.66 9.16 2.83
CA TRP A 525 3.76 9.50 1.41
C TRP A 525 3.32 8.34 0.51
N LEU A 526 3.82 7.13 0.78
CA LEU A 526 3.55 5.96 -0.05
C LEU A 526 2.25 5.24 0.32
N GLY A 527 1.63 5.60 1.45
CA GLY A 527 0.43 4.95 1.99
C GLY A 527 0.68 3.61 2.68
N THR A 528 1.94 3.17 2.78
CA THR A 528 2.32 1.86 3.32
C THR A 528 2.08 1.73 4.83
N HIS A 529 1.95 2.83 5.57
CA HIS A 529 1.60 2.81 7.00
C HIS A 529 0.24 2.14 7.28
N ASN A 530 -0.64 2.05 6.27
CA ASN A 530 -1.94 1.40 6.37
C ASN A 530 -1.87 -0.15 6.33
N VAL A 531 -0.73 -0.74 5.93
CA VAL A 531 -0.55 -2.20 5.82
C VAL A 531 -0.45 -2.85 7.20
N GLY A 532 -1.38 -3.76 7.50
CA GLY A 532 -1.66 -4.29 8.83
C GLY A 532 -2.88 -3.62 9.48
N PRO A 533 -2.79 -2.33 9.90
CA PRO A 533 -3.88 -1.66 10.61
C PRO A 533 -5.17 -1.47 9.82
N ARG A 534 -5.08 -1.23 8.50
CA ARG A 534 -6.25 -1.01 7.62
C ARG A 534 -6.26 -1.90 6.39
N ILE A 535 -5.10 -2.32 5.91
CA ILE A 535 -4.93 -3.18 4.74
C ILE A 535 -4.37 -4.50 5.22
N ARG A 536 -5.24 -5.50 5.30
CA ARG A 536 -4.90 -6.88 5.66
C ARG A 536 -5.96 -7.83 5.09
N LYS A 537 -5.62 -9.10 4.95
CA LYS A 537 -6.62 -10.16 4.77
C LYS A 537 -7.11 -10.65 6.14
N ASP A 538 -8.24 -11.37 6.13
CA ASP A 538 -8.71 -12.07 7.31
C ASP A 538 -7.66 -13.11 7.74
N PRO A 539 -7.08 -13.02 8.96
CA PRO A 539 -6.07 -13.96 9.43
C PRO A 539 -6.59 -15.40 9.60
N ILE A 540 -7.91 -15.60 9.74
CA ILE A 540 -8.53 -16.93 9.83
C ILE A 540 -8.37 -17.66 8.50
N ASP A 541 -8.81 -17.03 7.42
CA ASP A 541 -8.71 -17.59 6.06
C ASP A 541 -7.29 -17.48 5.48
N ASN A 542 -6.46 -16.59 6.05
CA ASN A 542 -5.10 -16.32 5.57
C ASN A 542 -4.09 -16.33 6.74
N PRO A 543 -3.71 -17.51 7.25
CA PRO A 543 -2.82 -17.63 8.42
C PRO A 543 -1.45 -16.96 8.26
N TRP A 544 -0.99 -16.76 7.02
CA TRP A 544 0.24 -16.03 6.71
C TRP A 544 0.14 -14.52 6.99
N CYS A 545 -1.06 -13.95 7.10
CA CYS A 545 -1.30 -12.51 7.28
C CYS A 545 -1.15 -12.07 8.76
N THR A 546 0.00 -12.39 9.34
CA THR A 546 0.36 -12.10 10.74
C THR A 546 0.70 -10.61 10.96
N GLU A 547 0.56 -10.13 12.21
CA GLU A 547 1.02 -8.78 12.57
C GLU A 547 2.52 -8.58 12.32
N SER A 548 3.33 -9.60 12.61
CA SER A 548 4.78 -9.58 12.43
C SER A 548 5.16 -9.42 10.95
N LEU A 549 4.49 -10.15 10.05
CA LEU A 549 4.74 -10.02 8.62
C LEU A 549 4.28 -8.65 8.09
N MET A 550 3.09 -8.17 8.48
CA MET A 550 2.62 -6.84 8.07
C MET A 550 3.56 -5.73 8.56
N LYS A 551 4.10 -5.87 9.77
CA LYS A 551 5.16 -4.98 10.28
C LYS A 551 6.44 -5.09 9.44
N ALA A 552 6.91 -6.30 9.13
CA ALA A 552 8.11 -6.51 8.32
C ALA A 552 7.98 -5.90 6.92
N MET A 553 6.80 -6.00 6.28
CA MET A 553 6.51 -5.35 4.99
C MET A 553 6.61 -3.83 5.06
N ARG A 554 6.16 -3.21 6.17
CA ARG A 554 6.31 -1.76 6.39
C ARG A 554 7.76 -1.38 6.67
N GLU A 555 8.45 -2.17 7.49
CA GLU A 555 9.87 -1.95 7.81
C GLU A 555 10.78 -2.07 6.58
N GLU A 556 10.46 -2.94 5.63
CA GLU A 556 11.19 -3.05 4.34
C GLU A 556 11.23 -1.69 3.65
N THR A 557 10.06 -1.11 3.41
CA THR A 557 9.92 0.19 2.73
C THR A 557 10.54 1.32 3.55
N ALA A 558 10.31 1.34 4.86
CA ALA A 558 10.85 2.37 5.75
C ALA A 558 12.38 2.39 5.73
N ARG A 559 13.02 1.24 5.94
CA ARG A 559 14.48 1.11 5.96
C ARG A 559 15.09 1.34 4.57
N PHE A 560 14.40 0.90 3.53
CA PHE A 560 14.82 1.17 2.16
C PHE A 560 14.90 2.66 1.85
N VAL A 561 13.82 3.41 2.06
CA VAL A 561 13.81 4.86 1.79
C VAL A 561 14.76 5.61 2.72
N HIS A 562 14.81 5.24 4.00
CA HIS A 562 15.78 5.80 4.95
C HIS A 562 17.22 5.60 4.46
N SER A 563 17.55 4.41 3.98
CA SER A 563 18.88 4.10 3.45
C SER A 563 19.28 5.01 2.29
N LEU A 564 18.34 5.31 1.38
CA LEU A 564 18.60 6.19 0.24
C LEU A 564 18.86 7.63 0.67
N ILE A 565 18.19 8.10 1.72
CA ILE A 565 18.40 9.45 2.27
C ILE A 565 19.78 9.54 2.93
N ILE A 566 20.12 8.61 3.83
CA ILE A 566 21.37 8.68 4.60
C ILE A 566 22.61 8.40 3.73
N GLU A 567 22.48 7.54 2.71
CA GLU A 567 23.56 7.26 1.75
C GLU A 567 23.64 8.29 0.62
N ASN A 568 22.76 9.29 0.65
CA ASN A 568 22.67 10.33 -0.36
C ASN A 568 22.51 9.75 -1.79
N ALA A 569 21.74 8.67 -1.90
CA ALA A 569 21.55 7.95 -3.15
C ALA A 569 20.72 8.80 -4.15
N PRO A 570 20.96 8.65 -5.47
CA PRO A 570 20.14 9.30 -6.48
C PRO A 570 18.71 8.74 -6.47
N VAL A 571 17.72 9.60 -6.74
CA VAL A 571 16.29 9.26 -6.63
C VAL A 571 15.87 8.06 -7.49
N VAL A 572 16.58 7.81 -8.59
CA VAL A 572 16.36 6.65 -9.48
C VAL A 572 16.39 5.31 -8.72
N ARG A 573 17.12 5.24 -7.60
CA ARG A 573 17.18 4.04 -6.77
C ARG A 573 15.84 3.66 -6.15
N LEU A 574 14.92 4.60 -5.99
CA LEU A 574 13.53 4.26 -5.62
C LEU A 574 12.87 3.31 -6.63
N ILE A 575 13.36 3.27 -7.88
CA ILE A 575 12.82 2.46 -8.97
C ILE A 575 13.70 1.24 -9.26
N ASP A 576 15.02 1.40 -9.32
CA ASP A 576 15.92 0.39 -9.91
C ASP A 576 16.95 -0.23 -8.94
N ALA A 577 16.79 -0.03 -7.62
CA ALA A 577 17.69 -0.61 -6.63
C ALA A 577 17.78 -2.14 -6.79
N ARG A 578 18.98 -2.70 -6.64
CA ARG A 578 19.24 -4.15 -6.69
C ARG A 578 19.40 -4.78 -5.31
N TYR A 579 18.74 -4.20 -4.32
CA TYR A 579 18.72 -4.69 -2.95
C TYR A 579 17.39 -4.30 -2.31
N THR A 580 17.04 -4.98 -1.22
CA THR A 580 15.95 -4.58 -0.32
C THR A 580 16.33 -4.88 1.13
N PHE A 581 15.42 -4.66 2.08
CA PHE A 581 15.61 -4.99 3.50
C PHE A 581 14.68 -6.14 3.90
N LEU A 582 15.24 -7.22 4.43
CA LEU A 582 14.49 -8.43 4.80
C LEU A 582 14.89 -8.92 6.19
N ASN A 583 13.92 -9.42 6.94
CA ASN A 583 14.13 -10.38 8.02
C ASN A 583 13.74 -11.79 7.53
N GLU A 584 13.86 -12.80 8.38
CA GLU A 584 13.57 -14.19 7.98
C GLU A 584 12.12 -14.40 7.53
N GLU A 585 11.14 -13.84 8.23
CA GLU A 585 9.72 -14.00 7.92
C GLU A 585 9.37 -13.44 6.54
N LEU A 586 9.78 -12.20 6.25
CA LEU A 586 9.55 -11.58 4.94
C LEU A 586 10.37 -12.25 3.83
N ALA A 587 11.58 -12.72 4.13
CA ALA A 587 12.38 -13.46 3.16
C ALA A 587 11.72 -14.78 2.75
N ARG A 588 11.14 -15.52 3.71
CA ARG A 588 10.32 -16.72 3.41
C ARG A 588 9.10 -16.37 2.57
N PHE A 589 8.38 -15.30 2.92
CA PHE A 589 7.25 -14.82 2.13
C PHE A 589 7.64 -14.45 0.68
N TYR A 590 8.86 -13.94 0.48
CA TYR A 590 9.41 -13.65 -0.85
C TYR A 590 10.10 -14.83 -1.53
N ARG A 591 10.24 -15.99 -0.86
CA ARG A 591 11.03 -17.13 -1.32
C ARG A 591 12.50 -16.77 -1.60
N ILE A 592 13.08 -15.91 -0.76
CA ILE A 592 14.49 -15.50 -0.82
C ILE A 592 15.26 -16.28 0.27
N PRO A 593 16.14 -17.23 -0.10
CA PRO A 593 16.89 -18.02 0.88
C PRO A 593 18.00 -17.21 1.56
N GLY A 594 18.55 -17.74 2.65
CA GLY A 594 19.78 -17.23 3.27
C GLY A 594 19.61 -16.11 4.30
N VAL A 595 18.37 -15.68 4.61
CA VAL A 595 18.07 -14.71 5.68
C VAL A 595 17.54 -15.45 6.91
N LYS A 596 18.07 -15.14 8.10
CA LYS A 596 17.73 -15.81 9.38
C LYS A 596 17.58 -14.83 10.55
N GLY A 597 16.58 -15.00 11.41
CA GLY A 597 16.29 -14.14 12.56
C GLY A 597 15.41 -12.93 12.22
N GLU A 598 14.94 -12.27 13.28
CA GLU A 598 13.90 -11.22 13.23
C GLU A 598 14.40 -9.86 12.73
N GLU A 599 15.73 -9.63 12.77
CA GLU A 599 16.34 -8.37 12.40
C GLU A 599 16.33 -8.11 10.88
N MET A 600 15.85 -6.94 10.49
CA MET A 600 15.88 -6.47 9.11
C MET A 600 17.32 -6.16 8.67
N ARG A 601 17.73 -6.68 7.51
CA ARG A 601 19.05 -6.41 6.93
C ARG A 601 18.98 -6.14 5.44
N ARG A 602 19.96 -5.40 4.93
CA ARG A 602 20.12 -5.18 3.48
C ARG A 602 20.50 -6.51 2.81
N VAL A 603 19.70 -6.93 1.83
CA VAL A 603 19.91 -8.16 1.06
C VAL A 603 20.04 -7.79 -0.43
N PRO A 604 21.14 -8.17 -1.11
CA PRO A 604 21.26 -8.01 -2.55
C PRO A 604 20.25 -8.91 -3.26
N LEU A 605 19.69 -8.43 -4.37
CA LEU A 605 18.70 -9.14 -5.16
C LEU A 605 19.35 -9.66 -6.45
N GLU A 606 19.13 -10.94 -6.75
CA GLU A 606 19.62 -11.57 -7.97
C GLU A 606 18.83 -11.16 -9.20
N THR A 607 17.55 -10.80 -9.02
CA THR A 607 16.64 -10.37 -10.08
C THR A 607 16.19 -8.93 -9.90
N SER A 608 15.80 -8.29 -11.02
CA SER A 608 15.22 -6.95 -11.02
C SER A 608 13.76 -6.92 -10.57
N ARG A 609 13.13 -8.08 -10.28
CA ARG A 609 11.71 -8.18 -9.89
C ARG A 609 11.45 -7.35 -8.63
N ARG A 610 12.05 -7.72 -7.51
CA ARG A 610 11.81 -7.09 -6.19
C ARG A 610 12.49 -5.74 -5.96
N GLY A 611 13.41 -5.35 -6.84
CA GLY A 611 14.23 -4.15 -6.64
C GLY A 611 13.47 -2.84 -6.68
N GLY A 612 13.66 -1.96 -5.70
CA GLY A 612 12.95 -0.67 -5.62
C GLY A 612 11.49 -0.78 -5.19
N LEU A 613 10.83 0.37 -5.01
CA LEU A 613 9.51 0.49 -4.39
C LEU A 613 8.42 -0.36 -5.07
N LEU A 614 8.48 -0.48 -6.39
CA LEU A 614 7.47 -1.22 -7.16
C LEU A 614 7.48 -2.73 -6.90
N GLY A 615 8.51 -3.25 -6.22
CA GLY A 615 8.62 -4.66 -5.84
C GLY A 615 8.25 -4.96 -4.38
N HIS A 616 8.04 -3.93 -3.55
CA HIS A 616 7.78 -4.10 -2.12
C HIS A 616 6.33 -4.52 -1.84
N ALA A 617 6.13 -5.49 -0.96
CA ALA A 617 4.81 -5.99 -0.58
C ALA A 617 3.91 -4.91 0.00
N SER A 618 4.45 -4.01 0.83
CA SER A 618 3.63 -2.94 1.42
C SER A 618 3.13 -1.94 0.38
N VAL A 619 3.90 -1.68 -0.69
CA VAL A 619 3.46 -0.83 -1.80
C VAL A 619 2.41 -1.55 -2.65
N LEU A 620 2.63 -2.83 -2.95
CA LEU A 620 1.71 -3.64 -3.75
C LEU A 620 0.36 -3.80 -3.03
N ALA A 621 0.39 -3.99 -1.71
CA ALA A 621 -0.81 -4.05 -0.87
C ALA A 621 -1.53 -2.69 -0.81
N ALA A 622 -0.78 -1.58 -0.64
CA ALA A 622 -1.32 -0.22 -0.63
C ALA A 622 -1.94 0.22 -1.97
N THR A 623 -1.69 -0.54 -3.04
CA THR A 623 -2.16 -0.23 -4.40
C THR A 623 -3.09 -1.29 -4.96
N SER A 624 -3.61 -2.17 -4.11
CA SER A 624 -4.57 -3.23 -4.46
C SER A 624 -5.75 -3.19 -3.49
N PHE A 625 -6.83 -3.90 -3.81
CA PHE A 625 -7.84 -4.25 -2.81
C PHE A 625 -7.34 -5.45 -1.99
N PRO A 626 -7.84 -5.67 -0.76
CA PRO A 626 -7.40 -6.80 0.05
C PRO A 626 -7.57 -8.16 -0.63
N ASP A 627 -8.61 -8.32 -1.44
CA ASP A 627 -9.05 -9.55 -2.10
C ASP A 627 -8.65 -9.66 -3.59
N ARG A 628 -8.25 -8.55 -4.24
CA ARG A 628 -7.90 -8.53 -5.66
C ARG A 628 -6.94 -7.41 -6.08
N THR A 629 -6.17 -7.66 -7.14
CA THR A 629 -5.33 -6.64 -7.79
C THR A 629 -6.16 -5.59 -8.53
N SER A 630 -5.58 -4.40 -8.76
CA SER A 630 -6.21 -3.37 -9.58
C SER A 630 -5.18 -2.58 -10.40
N PRO A 631 -5.07 -2.84 -11.72
CA PRO A 631 -4.19 -2.08 -12.61
C PRO A 631 -4.47 -0.58 -12.59
N VAL A 632 -5.74 -0.18 -12.51
CA VAL A 632 -6.14 1.24 -12.50
C VAL A 632 -5.64 1.93 -11.23
N VAL A 633 -5.78 1.30 -10.06
CA VAL A 633 -5.30 1.84 -8.78
C VAL A 633 -3.78 1.91 -8.77
N ARG A 634 -3.08 0.86 -9.21
CA ARG A 634 -1.61 0.83 -9.33
C ARG A 634 -1.07 1.92 -10.25
N GLY A 635 -1.65 2.04 -11.45
CA GLY A 635 -1.26 3.06 -12.43
C GLY A 635 -1.51 4.48 -11.91
N THR A 636 -2.66 4.70 -11.28
CA THR A 636 -3.02 5.99 -10.65
C THR A 636 -2.06 6.32 -9.51
N TRP A 637 -1.70 5.35 -8.67
CA TRP A 637 -0.73 5.56 -7.60
C TRP A 637 0.66 5.93 -8.14
N ILE A 638 1.14 5.29 -9.21
CA ILE A 638 2.42 5.68 -9.84
C ILE A 638 2.35 7.14 -10.31
N LEU A 639 1.29 7.53 -11.02
CA LEU A 639 1.14 8.88 -11.56
C LEU A 639 0.99 9.94 -10.46
N SER A 640 0.12 9.71 -9.48
CA SER A 640 -0.20 10.67 -8.43
C SER A 640 0.85 10.71 -7.32
N THR A 641 1.26 9.55 -6.81
CA THR A 641 2.11 9.42 -5.63
C THR A 641 3.58 9.56 -5.98
N LEU A 642 4.06 8.83 -7.00
CA LEU A 642 5.48 8.83 -7.38
C LEU A 642 5.86 9.97 -8.33
N LEU A 643 5.01 10.30 -9.31
CA LEU A 643 5.37 11.24 -10.38
C LEU A 643 4.75 12.63 -10.20
N GLY A 644 3.77 12.81 -9.33
CA GLY A 644 3.12 14.11 -9.12
C GLY A 644 2.36 14.62 -10.35
N THR A 645 1.91 13.71 -11.21
CA THR A 645 1.11 13.98 -12.41
C THR A 645 -0.23 13.23 -12.33
N PRO A 646 -1.08 13.52 -11.33
CA PRO A 646 -2.32 12.78 -11.12
C PRO A 646 -3.20 12.82 -12.38
N PRO A 647 -3.88 11.73 -12.75
CA PRO A 647 -4.88 11.80 -13.80
C PRO A 647 -6.04 12.72 -13.37
N PRO A 648 -6.75 13.36 -14.32
CA PRO A 648 -7.92 14.14 -13.99
C PRO A 648 -9.01 13.24 -13.37
N PRO A 649 -9.93 13.80 -12.56
CA PRO A 649 -10.99 13.02 -11.96
C PRO A 649 -11.86 12.34 -13.04
N PRO A 650 -12.40 11.14 -12.73
CA PRO A 650 -13.24 10.43 -13.67
C PRO A 650 -14.47 11.28 -14.03
N PRO A 651 -14.96 11.19 -15.27
CA PRO A 651 -16.19 11.88 -15.63
C PRO A 651 -17.41 11.45 -14.80
N PRO A 652 -18.41 12.34 -14.60
CA PRO A 652 -19.67 11.96 -13.96
C PRO A 652 -20.38 10.83 -14.73
N ASN A 653 -21.01 9.90 -14.01
CA ASN A 653 -21.82 8.78 -14.53
C ASN A 653 -21.05 7.71 -15.32
N VAL A 654 -19.78 7.44 -14.99
CA VAL A 654 -19.08 6.25 -15.48
C VAL A 654 -19.44 5.06 -14.56
N PRO A 655 -20.05 3.97 -15.08
CA PRO A 655 -20.32 2.78 -14.28
C PRO A 655 -19.03 2.18 -13.74
N GLU A 656 -19.06 1.61 -12.53
CA GLU A 656 -17.97 0.78 -12.03
C GLU A 656 -17.79 -0.44 -12.95
N ILE A 657 -16.54 -0.83 -13.17
CA ILE A 657 -16.21 -2.06 -13.90
C ILE A 657 -16.28 -3.19 -12.87
N ASP A 658 -17.31 -4.03 -12.99
CA ASP A 658 -17.52 -5.16 -12.08
C ASP A 658 -16.53 -6.30 -12.39
N VAL A 659 -15.89 -6.82 -11.34
CA VAL A 659 -14.88 -7.89 -11.45
C VAL A 659 -15.25 -8.97 -10.44
N ASP A 660 -16.29 -9.75 -10.77
CA ASP A 660 -16.81 -10.83 -9.92
C ASP A 660 -15.88 -12.07 -9.86
N GLU A 661 -14.86 -12.14 -10.72
CA GLU A 661 -14.02 -13.32 -10.87
C GLU A 661 -12.62 -13.14 -10.26
N ARG A 662 -12.19 -14.11 -9.44
CA ARG A 662 -10.85 -14.17 -8.82
C ARG A 662 -9.84 -14.87 -9.75
N GLY A 663 -8.54 -14.73 -9.47
CA GLY A 663 -7.50 -15.51 -10.16
C GLY A 663 -7.16 -15.04 -11.59
N ARG A 664 -6.56 -15.93 -12.40
CA ARG A 664 -6.03 -15.62 -13.74
C ARG A 664 -7.12 -15.23 -14.75
N GLU A 665 -8.30 -15.84 -14.66
CA GLU A 665 -9.45 -15.53 -15.52
C GLU A 665 -9.99 -14.13 -15.23
N GLY A 666 -10.14 -13.77 -13.95
CA GLY A 666 -10.49 -12.41 -13.53
C GLY A 666 -9.53 -11.33 -14.05
N VAL A 667 -8.21 -11.58 -14.02
CA VAL A 667 -7.20 -10.64 -14.56
C VAL A 667 -7.31 -10.50 -16.09
N ARG A 668 -7.51 -11.60 -16.82
CA ARG A 668 -7.71 -11.56 -18.29
C ARG A 668 -9.01 -10.83 -18.65
N ASN A 669 -10.08 -11.10 -17.92
CA ASN A 669 -11.37 -10.45 -18.12
C ASN A 669 -11.30 -8.96 -17.79
N LEU A 670 -10.61 -8.57 -16.72
CA LEU A 670 -10.39 -7.16 -16.38
C LEU A 670 -9.60 -6.39 -17.45
N ARG A 671 -8.53 -6.97 -18.00
CA ARG A 671 -7.78 -6.34 -19.11
C ARG A 671 -8.68 -6.14 -20.33
N GLN A 672 -9.42 -7.16 -20.75
CA GLN A 672 -10.32 -7.06 -21.91
C GLN A 672 -11.44 -6.04 -21.66
N GLN A 673 -11.98 -6.01 -20.44
CA GLN A 673 -12.99 -5.02 -20.03
C GLN A 673 -12.40 -3.59 -20.09
N LEU A 674 -11.19 -3.36 -19.57
CA LEU A 674 -10.52 -2.07 -19.65
C LEU A 674 -10.20 -1.67 -21.11
N GLU A 675 -9.79 -2.62 -21.95
CA GLU A 675 -9.59 -2.37 -23.38
C GLU A 675 -10.88 -1.98 -24.10
N ARG A 676 -12.01 -2.66 -23.79
CA ARG A 676 -13.35 -2.25 -24.26
C ARG A 676 -13.72 -0.86 -23.75
N HIS A 677 -13.47 -0.58 -22.47
CA HIS A 677 -13.72 0.73 -21.85
C HIS A 677 -12.93 1.86 -22.54
N ARG A 678 -11.69 1.57 -22.96
CA ARG A 678 -10.80 2.48 -23.70
C ARG A 678 -11.20 2.71 -25.16
N GLN A 679 -12.16 1.98 -25.73
CA GLN A 679 -12.62 2.26 -27.09
C GLN A 679 -13.33 3.61 -27.22
N SER A 680 -13.81 4.19 -26.11
CA SER A 680 -14.34 5.54 -26.12
C SER A 680 -13.20 6.57 -26.14
N ALA A 681 -13.29 7.56 -27.03
CA ALA A 681 -12.29 8.65 -27.11
C ALA A 681 -12.14 9.42 -25.79
N ARG A 682 -13.21 9.51 -24.99
CA ARG A 682 -13.26 10.16 -23.68
C ARG A 682 -12.43 9.43 -22.62
N CYS A 683 -12.44 8.09 -22.63
CA CYS A 683 -11.70 7.28 -21.65
C CYS A 683 -10.27 6.99 -22.12
N ALA A 684 -10.06 6.83 -23.44
CA ALA A 684 -8.77 6.51 -24.03
C ALA A 684 -7.66 7.49 -23.63
N GLY A 685 -7.96 8.79 -23.58
CA GLY A 685 -6.99 9.85 -23.27
C GLY A 685 -6.29 9.63 -21.92
N CYS A 686 -7.06 9.39 -20.86
CA CYS A 686 -6.51 9.19 -19.51
C CYS A 686 -5.98 7.78 -19.32
N HIS A 687 -6.74 6.76 -19.73
CA HIS A 687 -6.37 5.36 -19.52
C HIS A 687 -5.12 4.93 -20.32
N SER A 688 -4.80 5.62 -21.43
CA SER A 688 -3.52 5.43 -22.13
C SER A 688 -2.29 5.75 -21.27
N ARG A 689 -2.46 6.53 -20.19
CA ARG A 689 -1.41 6.90 -19.25
C ARG A 689 -1.43 6.06 -17.98
N ILE A 690 -2.61 5.56 -17.59
CA ILE A 690 -2.85 4.85 -16.32
C ILE A 690 -2.59 3.36 -16.50
N ASP A 691 -3.38 2.71 -17.35
CA ASP A 691 -3.47 1.24 -17.43
C ASP A 691 -2.14 0.57 -17.78
N PRO A 692 -1.32 1.09 -18.73
CA PRO A 692 -0.03 0.49 -19.04
C PRO A 692 0.91 0.37 -17.84
N LEU A 693 0.86 1.33 -16.91
CA LEU A 693 1.69 1.32 -15.71
C LEU A 693 1.21 0.25 -14.73
N GLY A 694 -0.11 0.10 -14.59
CA GLY A 694 -0.72 -0.93 -13.75
C GLY A 694 -0.53 -2.35 -14.28
N PHE A 695 -0.76 -2.56 -15.57
CA PHE A 695 -0.64 -3.87 -16.21
C PHE A 695 0.77 -4.47 -16.06
N ALA A 696 1.81 -3.63 -16.14
CA ALA A 696 3.17 -4.10 -15.92
C ALA A 696 3.43 -4.63 -14.50
N LEU A 697 2.59 -4.29 -13.52
CA LEU A 697 2.69 -4.81 -12.16
C LEU A 697 1.81 -6.04 -11.91
N GLU A 698 1.00 -6.50 -12.87
CA GLU A 698 0.08 -7.64 -12.66
C GLU A 698 0.79 -8.98 -12.45
N ASN A 699 2.10 -9.05 -12.69
CA ASN A 699 2.94 -10.16 -12.21
C ASN A 699 2.98 -10.25 -10.67
N TYR A 700 2.50 -9.25 -9.95
CA TYR A 700 2.35 -9.26 -8.51
C TYR A 700 0.88 -9.42 -8.12
N ALA A 701 0.62 -10.37 -7.24
CA ALA A 701 -0.61 -10.45 -6.45
C ALA A 701 -0.75 -9.22 -5.51
N GLU A 702 -1.80 -9.19 -4.71
CA GLU A 702 -2.18 -8.06 -3.86
C GLU A 702 -1.08 -7.70 -2.87
N PHE A 703 -0.52 -8.69 -2.17
CA PHE A 703 0.59 -8.51 -1.23
C PHE A 703 1.95 -8.79 -1.86
N GLY A 704 1.98 -8.86 -3.18
CA GLY A 704 3.20 -8.92 -3.96
C GLY A 704 3.75 -10.31 -4.24
N GLN A 705 3.04 -11.40 -3.95
CA GLN A 705 3.45 -12.73 -4.44
C GLN A 705 3.57 -12.72 -5.97
N TRP A 706 4.55 -13.44 -6.52
CA TRP A 706 4.77 -13.47 -7.96
C TRP A 706 3.76 -14.39 -8.67
N ARG A 707 3.26 -13.97 -9.84
CA ARG A 707 2.29 -14.72 -10.67
C ARG A 707 2.79 -14.80 -12.12
N GLY A 708 2.81 -16.02 -12.67
CA GLY A 708 3.03 -16.30 -14.09
C GLY A 708 1.75 -16.24 -14.93
N GLY A 709 1.89 -16.29 -16.27
CA GLY A 709 0.74 -16.42 -17.19
C GLY A 709 -0.14 -15.17 -17.38
N VAL A 710 0.34 -13.99 -16.98
CA VAL A 710 -0.39 -12.70 -17.09
C VAL A 710 0.12 -11.83 -18.24
N ASP A 711 -0.79 -11.10 -18.90
CA ASP A 711 -0.42 -10.10 -19.91
C ASP A 711 0.04 -8.79 -19.23
N ASN A 712 1.36 -8.65 -19.15
CA ASN A 712 2.06 -7.56 -18.48
C ASN A 712 2.62 -6.50 -19.45
N GLN A 713 2.13 -6.45 -20.69
CA GLN A 713 2.61 -5.50 -21.69
C GLN A 713 2.02 -4.10 -21.49
N GLY A 714 2.86 -3.07 -21.64
CA GLY A 714 2.47 -1.67 -21.57
C GLY A 714 3.08 -0.84 -22.70
N MET A 715 2.40 0.24 -23.07
CA MET A 715 2.89 1.26 -23.99
C MET A 715 2.62 2.64 -23.42
N LEU A 716 3.66 3.45 -23.28
CA LEU A 716 3.55 4.85 -22.86
C LEU A 716 3.03 5.73 -24.01
N PRO A 717 2.48 6.92 -23.72
CA PRO A 717 2.00 7.86 -24.75
C PRO A 717 3.07 8.31 -25.75
N ASN A 718 4.36 8.27 -25.37
CA ASN A 718 5.46 8.59 -26.27
C ASN A 718 5.80 7.44 -27.25
N GLY A 719 5.12 6.29 -27.15
CA GLY A 719 5.35 5.11 -27.98
C GLY A 719 6.35 4.10 -27.39
N ALA A 720 6.95 4.37 -26.23
CA ALA A 720 7.83 3.42 -25.56
C ALA A 720 7.03 2.18 -25.13
N ARG A 721 7.52 0.98 -25.43
CA ARG A 721 6.87 -0.29 -25.09
C ARG A 721 7.69 -1.03 -24.04
N PHE A 722 7.01 -1.67 -23.11
CA PHE A 722 7.67 -2.38 -22.02
C PHE A 722 6.86 -3.60 -21.59
N ARG A 723 7.53 -4.55 -20.94
CA ARG A 723 6.91 -5.74 -20.37
C ARG A 723 7.28 -5.92 -18.92
N GLY A 724 6.27 -6.17 -18.10
CA GLY A 724 6.43 -6.47 -16.69
C GLY A 724 7.08 -5.34 -15.89
N PRO A 725 7.39 -5.61 -14.61
CA PRO A 725 7.94 -4.60 -13.72
C PRO A 725 9.34 -4.16 -14.15
N GLU A 726 10.13 -5.03 -14.79
CA GLU A 726 11.47 -4.70 -15.27
C GLU A 726 11.44 -3.65 -16.39
N GLY A 727 10.64 -3.88 -17.43
CA GLY A 727 10.50 -2.91 -18.53
C GLY A 727 9.91 -1.58 -18.05
N LEU A 728 8.94 -1.63 -17.13
CA LEU A 728 8.36 -0.42 -16.53
C LEU A 728 9.43 0.41 -15.79
N LYS A 729 10.30 -0.23 -15.01
CA LYS A 729 11.40 0.46 -14.30
C LYS A 729 12.33 1.18 -15.26
N ILE A 730 12.68 0.54 -16.38
CA ILE A 730 13.50 1.15 -17.44
C ILE A 730 12.76 2.38 -18.03
N ALA A 731 11.48 2.22 -18.37
CA ALA A 731 10.67 3.29 -18.94
C ALA A 731 10.54 4.51 -18.01
N LEU A 732 10.31 4.29 -16.71
CA LEU A 732 10.23 5.36 -15.71
C LEU A 732 11.57 6.08 -15.53
N ARG A 733 12.68 5.32 -15.47
CA ARG A 733 14.02 5.88 -15.35
C ARG A 733 14.38 6.77 -16.53
N GLU A 734 14.06 6.36 -17.74
CA GLU A 734 14.46 7.10 -18.94
C GLU A 734 13.59 8.33 -19.19
N TRP A 735 12.29 8.24 -18.93
CA TRP A 735 11.35 9.27 -19.38
C TRP A 735 10.71 10.08 -18.26
N ARG A 736 10.73 9.60 -17.01
CA ARG A 736 9.98 10.19 -15.89
C ARG A 736 10.84 10.50 -14.66
N LEU A 737 12.17 10.49 -14.79
CA LEU A 737 13.08 10.73 -13.66
C LEU A 737 12.92 12.14 -13.05
N ASP A 738 12.74 13.16 -13.89
CA ASP A 738 12.56 14.54 -13.42
C ASP A 738 11.23 14.71 -12.66
N ASP A 739 10.17 14.04 -13.12
CA ASP A 739 8.87 14.02 -12.44
C ASP A 739 8.99 13.37 -11.06
N LEU A 740 9.66 12.21 -10.99
CA LEU A 740 9.96 11.53 -9.73
C LEU A 740 10.76 12.43 -8.80
N GLY A 741 11.89 12.98 -9.24
CA GLY A 741 12.74 13.85 -8.44
C GLY A 741 12.00 15.09 -7.91
N THR A 742 11.20 15.73 -8.77
CA THR A 742 10.40 16.91 -8.39
C THR A 742 9.30 16.54 -7.39
N GLN A 743 8.65 15.38 -7.56
CA GLN A 743 7.62 14.93 -6.63
C GLN A 743 8.18 14.58 -5.25
N VAL A 744 9.36 13.95 -5.17
CA VAL A 744 10.02 13.71 -3.88
C VAL A 744 10.32 15.04 -3.18
N ILE A 745 10.77 16.07 -3.90
CA ILE A 745 10.99 17.41 -3.35
C ILE A 745 9.69 17.97 -2.78
N ARG A 746 8.57 17.90 -3.53
CA ARG A 746 7.26 18.39 -3.05
C ARG A 746 6.83 17.69 -1.77
N LYS A 747 6.90 16.36 -1.75
CA LYS A 747 6.44 15.56 -0.61
C LYS A 747 7.32 15.78 0.62
N MET A 748 8.63 15.81 0.43
CA MET A 748 9.57 16.08 1.51
C MET A 748 9.44 17.51 2.05
N LEU A 749 9.22 18.51 1.18
CA LEU A 749 9.00 19.89 1.61
C LEU A 749 7.68 20.05 2.37
N ALA A 750 6.58 19.44 1.89
CA ALA A 750 5.30 19.45 2.58
C ALA A 750 5.41 18.87 4.00
N TYR A 751 6.05 17.70 4.13
CA TYR A 751 6.30 17.06 5.41
C TYR A 751 7.21 17.88 6.33
N ALA A 752 8.28 18.48 5.78
CA ALA A 752 9.21 19.31 6.55
C ALA A 752 8.54 20.57 7.11
N LEU A 753 7.61 21.16 6.35
CA LEU A 753 6.87 22.33 6.77
C LEU A 753 5.65 21.97 7.64
N GLY A 754 5.11 20.76 7.53
CA GLY A 754 3.89 20.36 8.24
C GLY A 754 2.67 21.14 7.77
N ARG A 755 2.56 21.40 6.45
CA ARG A 755 1.40 22.04 5.81
C ARG A 755 1.30 21.65 4.35
N GLN A 756 0.13 21.85 3.75
CA GLN A 756 -0.03 21.78 2.30
C GLN A 756 0.88 22.83 1.63
N LEU A 757 1.48 22.42 0.50
CA LEU A 757 2.20 23.36 -0.35
C LEU A 757 1.22 24.20 -1.15
N GLU A 758 1.50 25.48 -1.20
CA GLU A 758 0.76 26.46 -1.96
C GLU A 758 1.48 26.76 -3.28
N TYR A 759 0.80 27.48 -4.19
CA TYR A 759 1.39 27.85 -5.48
C TYR A 759 2.77 28.52 -5.34
N TYR A 760 3.00 29.30 -4.27
CA TYR A 760 4.25 30.01 -4.07
C TYR A 760 5.41 29.10 -3.64
N ASP A 761 5.13 27.92 -3.09
CA ASP A 761 6.16 26.95 -2.71
C ASP A 761 6.78 26.26 -3.94
N GLU A 762 6.07 26.22 -5.07
CA GLU A 762 6.59 25.69 -6.34
C GLU A 762 7.85 26.42 -6.82
N ALA A 763 8.04 27.69 -6.45
CA ALA A 763 9.28 28.42 -6.70
C ALA A 763 10.48 27.73 -6.01
N THR A 764 10.30 27.28 -4.77
CA THR A 764 11.31 26.52 -4.03
C THR A 764 11.51 25.14 -4.64
N VAL A 765 10.43 24.43 -4.93
CA VAL A 765 10.48 23.08 -5.54
C VAL A 765 11.27 23.11 -6.85
N ARG A 766 10.94 24.04 -7.75
CA ARG A 766 11.61 24.18 -9.06
C ARG A 766 13.07 24.58 -8.92
N ARG A 767 13.40 25.47 -7.98
CA ARG A 767 14.79 25.84 -7.68
C ARG A 767 15.62 24.63 -7.24
N ILE A 768 15.11 23.86 -6.29
CA ILE A 768 15.79 22.65 -5.78
C ILE A 768 15.91 21.61 -6.90
N ALA A 769 14.84 21.40 -7.67
CA ALA A 769 14.86 20.46 -8.78
C ALA A 769 15.90 20.85 -9.84
N ALA A 770 16.00 22.12 -10.21
CA ALA A 770 17.01 22.61 -11.14
C ALA A 770 18.45 22.43 -10.62
N ALA A 771 18.66 22.63 -9.31
CA ALA A 771 19.97 22.45 -8.68
C ALA A 771 20.42 20.98 -8.62
N LEU A 772 19.48 20.05 -8.38
CA LEU A 772 19.79 18.63 -8.15
C LEU A 772 19.64 17.74 -9.39
N LYS A 773 18.99 18.22 -10.45
CA LYS A 773 18.85 17.47 -11.71
C LYS A 773 20.19 17.00 -12.29
N PRO A 774 21.27 17.82 -12.37
CA PRO A 774 22.54 17.39 -12.94
C PRO A 774 23.21 16.23 -12.18
N THR A 775 22.89 16.05 -10.89
CA THR A 775 23.46 15.00 -10.03
C THR A 775 22.50 13.83 -9.80
N GLY A 776 21.35 13.80 -10.49
CA GLY A 776 20.38 12.71 -10.40
C GLY A 776 19.51 12.74 -9.13
N TYR A 777 19.25 13.93 -8.58
CA TYR A 777 18.41 14.14 -7.40
C TYR A 777 18.86 13.33 -6.17
N PRO A 778 20.09 13.52 -5.67
CA PRO A 778 20.58 12.85 -4.48
C PRO A 778 19.72 13.23 -3.25
N MET A 779 19.15 12.22 -2.58
CA MET A 779 18.09 12.43 -1.57
C MET A 779 18.58 13.10 -0.28
N GLY A 780 19.84 12.89 0.10
CA GLY A 780 20.45 13.56 1.26
C GLY A 780 20.68 15.05 1.01
N GLU A 781 21.17 15.42 -0.19
CA GLU A 781 21.29 16.82 -0.62
C GLU A 781 19.91 17.48 -0.80
N MET A 782 18.91 16.73 -1.26
CA MET A 782 17.53 17.22 -1.32
C MET A 782 17.02 17.69 0.04
N LEU A 783 17.26 16.89 1.08
CA LEU A 783 16.94 17.25 2.45
C LEU A 783 17.70 18.51 2.90
N LYS A 784 19.01 18.60 2.60
CA LYS A 784 19.81 19.79 2.92
C LYS A 784 19.28 21.05 2.23
N GLU A 785 18.99 20.98 0.94
CA GLU A 785 18.41 22.07 0.15
C GLU A 785 17.05 22.55 0.70
N ILE A 786 16.23 21.61 1.18
CA ILE A 786 14.96 21.95 1.87
C ILE A 786 15.24 22.71 3.16
N THR A 787 16.15 22.24 4.01
CA THR A 787 16.49 22.92 5.28
C THR A 787 17.16 24.29 5.11
N GLY A 788 17.72 24.57 3.93
CA GLY A 788 18.27 25.87 3.53
C GLY A 788 17.29 26.77 2.78
N SER A 789 16.08 26.28 2.49
CA SER A 789 15.12 26.98 1.63
C SER A 789 14.43 28.16 2.32
N ILE A 790 13.88 29.09 1.52
CA ILE A 790 13.09 30.22 2.02
C ILE A 790 11.93 29.78 2.92
N PRO A 791 11.02 28.86 2.51
CA PRO A 791 9.91 28.47 3.38
C PRO A 791 10.35 27.77 4.67
N PHE A 792 11.56 27.19 4.71
CA PHE A 792 12.10 26.55 5.91
C PHE A 792 12.84 27.53 6.84
N THR A 793 13.48 28.57 6.30
CA THR A 793 14.32 29.51 7.06
C THR A 793 13.67 30.86 7.34
N MET A 794 12.59 31.16 6.64
CA MET A 794 11.81 32.37 6.76
C MET A 794 10.35 32.01 7.07
N ARG A 795 9.59 33.00 7.55
CA ARG A 795 8.16 32.89 7.85
C ARG A 795 7.45 34.20 7.50
N ARG A 796 6.13 34.12 7.34
CA ARG A 796 5.24 35.27 7.17
C ARG A 796 3.93 35.00 7.91
N LEU A 797 3.51 35.92 8.78
CA LEU A 797 2.16 35.88 9.34
C LEU A 797 1.14 36.38 8.31
N PRO A 798 -0.08 35.82 8.29
CA PRO A 798 -1.12 36.28 7.38
C PRO A 798 -1.40 37.77 7.59
N SER A 799 -1.72 38.45 6.50
CA SER A 799 -2.20 39.84 6.58
C SER A 799 -3.60 39.83 7.22
N PRO A 800 -3.97 40.84 8.02
CA PRO A 800 -5.28 40.90 8.68
C PRO A 800 -6.47 41.06 7.71
N ASP A 801 -6.22 41.27 6.42
CA ASP A 801 -7.29 41.30 5.42
C ASP A 801 -7.85 39.88 5.19
N PRO A 802 -9.19 39.72 5.10
CA PRO A 802 -9.83 38.42 5.03
C PRO A 802 -9.45 37.73 3.71
N VAL A 803 -8.54 36.76 3.79
CA VAL A 803 -8.44 35.73 2.76
C VAL A 803 -9.64 34.83 3.00
N SER A 804 -10.63 34.89 2.11
CA SER A 804 -11.72 33.92 2.07
C SER A 804 -11.11 32.52 2.12
N PRO A 805 -11.56 31.63 3.03
CA PRO A 805 -11.06 30.27 3.07
C PRO A 805 -11.28 29.61 1.70
N SER A 806 -10.24 28.98 1.18
CA SER A 806 -10.39 28.07 0.03
C SER A 806 -11.47 27.03 0.39
N PRO A 807 -12.43 26.75 -0.51
CA PRO A 807 -13.38 25.66 -0.30
C PRO A 807 -12.61 24.35 -0.07
N GLU A 808 -13.06 23.58 0.94
CA GLU A 808 -12.46 22.31 1.40
C GLU A 808 -12.35 21.22 0.32
#